data_AF-A0A949EUN3-F1
#
_entry.id   AF-A0A949EUN3-F1
#
_cell.length_a   1.000
_cell.length_b   1.000
_cell.length_c   1.000
_cell.angle_alpha   90.00
_cell.angle_beta   90.00
_cell.angle_gamma   90.00
#
_symmetry.space_group_name_H-M   'P 1'
#
loop_
_entity.id
_entity.type
_entity.pdbx_description
1 polymer ?
#
loop_
_entity_poly.entity_id
_entity_poly.type
_entity_poly.pdbx_seq_one_letter_code
_entity_poly.pdbx_strand_id
1 'polypeptide(L)'
;MVPACLLGYVYYTVTHDTTTRIERGAIDRIIASESHVYYDDGRTPIGAFFEKIHRKYIVYEDIPKVFIKALIAAEDKDFFNHRGFDFRAMLRALVANIKAGKVVQGGSTITQQTAKNIFRREKKSYMAKFKELVQAFLLEREYTKQEILEMYANQFFVTGYGKGLRIAAQYFFGKDARDLDLVECAFVAGSVKGPNRYNPFIKKTKAEKEEVRHLAKLRKDYVLSSMHRMNFITKEQYLQAKDREVPFEQGKITFKLNVILDYIREQLESDYFNTILQEQGLENPATSGISIYTSINKEIQEATLRSLRTHLPLIDVKLNGYKVGELPDSTKELLVKGMEEQNDSLPFLARITHIDADRENAHLVVSWNHGGGIIDYEGLKPMGEAWLKWKLGAWAVFDKKHVSAFLKNFHVGDLVPLQQIASPENNNEMKLMLSKVPELEGGVAVFQEGMLKAMVGGFFNRFFNRAADAKRQLGSIFKPIVYTAALQLKWNTLDPLQNIRDVFQFQNTAYMPRPDHVPQSEKVSMAWAGVKSENLATVWLAYHLTDHLNLSEFRQITELVGLGRRKDESYSQYRERIRDRHGVVVNEDTLMDAVFEESKKEVESDVIFGGYEEILNNLNRLHFNIDSEKLNLKEPEELQISRFSFTRLQKLNQRMAGEFQKITRL
;
A
#
# COMPACT_ATOMS: atom_id res chain seq x y z
N MET A 1 24.17 -37.92 45.36
CA MET A 1 22.91 -38.28 44.68
C MET A 1 22.17 -37.09 44.08
N VAL A 2 22.05 -35.95 44.78
CA VAL A 2 21.34 -34.74 44.28
C VAL A 2 21.79 -34.23 42.88
N PRO A 3 23.09 -34.25 42.50
CA PRO A 3 23.51 -33.78 41.16
C PRO A 3 23.08 -34.71 40.02
N ALA A 4 23.01 -36.01 40.28
CA ALA A 4 22.64 -37.02 39.27
C ALA A 4 21.14 -36.99 38.98
N CYS A 5 20.31 -36.81 40.02
CA CYS A 5 18.86 -36.63 39.84
C CYS A 5 18.52 -35.33 39.10
N LEU A 6 19.25 -34.24 39.38
CA LEU A 6 19.10 -32.97 38.67
C LEU A 6 19.50 -33.11 37.19
N LEU A 7 20.64 -33.75 36.90
CA LEU A 7 21.09 -34.02 35.53
C LEU A 7 20.13 -34.96 34.78
N GLY A 8 19.58 -35.97 35.45
CA GLY A 8 18.56 -36.86 34.90
C GLY A 8 17.25 -36.13 34.57
N TYR A 9 16.79 -35.25 35.47
CA TYR A 9 15.61 -34.42 35.23
C TYR A 9 15.82 -33.42 34.09
N VAL A 10 16.99 -32.77 34.02
CA VAL A 10 17.34 -31.88 32.91
C VAL A 10 17.45 -32.66 31.60
N TYR A 11 18.08 -33.84 31.62
CA TYR A 11 18.15 -34.70 30.44
C TYR A 11 16.74 -35.11 29.96
N TYR A 12 15.87 -35.53 30.88
CA TYR A 12 14.49 -35.92 30.56
C TYR A 12 13.70 -34.74 29.98
N THR A 13 13.71 -33.58 30.63
CA THR A 13 12.98 -32.38 30.18
C THR A 13 13.48 -31.88 28.82
N VAL A 14 14.81 -31.81 28.63
CA VAL A 14 15.41 -31.41 27.35
C VAL A 14 15.12 -32.43 26.26
N THR A 15 15.19 -33.74 26.56
CA THR A 15 14.89 -34.79 25.58
C THR A 15 13.43 -34.73 25.17
N HIS A 16 12.49 -34.57 26.11
CA HIS A 16 11.07 -34.50 25.79
C HIS A 16 10.71 -33.25 24.97
N ASP A 17 11.19 -32.06 25.36
CA ASP A 17 10.98 -30.80 24.60
C ASP A 17 11.69 -30.81 23.23
N THR A 18 12.88 -31.42 23.13
CA THR A 18 13.63 -31.46 21.86
C THR A 18 13.03 -32.48 20.90
N THR A 19 12.67 -33.68 21.38
CA THR A 19 12.12 -34.75 20.53
C THR A 19 10.77 -34.34 19.94
N THR A 20 9.87 -33.77 20.77
CA THR A 20 8.58 -33.24 20.29
C THR A 20 8.73 -32.12 19.26
N ARG A 21 9.80 -31.32 19.32
CA ARG A 21 10.10 -30.29 18.32
C ARG A 21 10.75 -30.85 17.05
N ILE A 22 11.52 -31.92 17.14
CA ILE A 22 12.11 -32.62 15.98
C ILE A 22 11.02 -33.35 15.20
N GLU A 23 10.11 -34.05 15.89
CA GLU A 23 8.97 -34.76 15.29
C GLU A 23 8.03 -33.82 14.51
N ARG A 24 7.93 -32.54 14.91
CA ARG A 24 7.18 -31.50 14.20
C ARG A 24 7.89 -30.95 12.94
N GLY A 25 8.90 -31.66 12.43
CA GLY A 25 9.61 -31.30 11.19
C GLY A 25 10.52 -30.09 11.36
N ALA A 26 11.74 -30.29 11.88
CA ALA A 26 12.70 -29.19 11.99
C ALA A 26 13.09 -28.59 10.62
N ILE A 27 13.07 -29.41 9.56
CA ILE A 27 13.23 -28.99 8.15
C ILE A 27 12.00 -28.22 7.69
N ASP A 28 10.79 -28.74 7.96
CA ASP A 28 9.53 -28.07 7.62
C ASP A 28 9.44 -26.69 8.28
N ARG A 29 9.91 -26.50 9.51
CA ARG A 29 9.99 -25.14 10.11
C ARG A 29 10.96 -24.20 9.42
N ILE A 30 11.99 -24.72 8.75
CA ILE A 30 12.96 -23.90 8.00
C ILE A 30 12.38 -23.57 6.61
N ILE A 31 11.70 -24.53 5.98
CA ILE A 31 11.03 -24.38 4.68
C ILE A 31 9.76 -23.52 4.80
N ALA A 32 8.90 -23.81 5.78
CA ALA A 32 7.65 -23.13 6.10
C ALA A 32 7.83 -21.77 6.79
N SER A 33 9.01 -21.13 6.67
CA SER A 33 9.23 -19.81 7.27
C SER A 33 8.90 -18.63 6.34
N GLU A 34 8.53 -18.92 5.09
CA GLU A 34 8.12 -17.92 4.10
C GLU A 34 6.72 -18.25 3.55
N SER A 35 5.80 -17.30 3.70
CA SER A 35 4.45 -17.43 3.17
C SER A 35 4.34 -16.72 1.83
N HIS A 36 4.30 -17.50 0.76
CA HIS A 36 4.29 -16.99 -0.60
C HIS A 36 2.91 -16.46 -0.98
N VAL A 37 2.88 -15.37 -1.73
CA VAL A 37 1.67 -14.72 -2.23
C VAL A 37 1.70 -14.79 -3.75
N TYR A 38 0.65 -15.32 -4.37
CA TYR A 38 0.53 -15.55 -5.81
C TYR A 38 -0.59 -14.73 -6.43
N TYR A 39 -0.44 -14.41 -7.72
CA TYR A 39 -1.54 -13.92 -8.57
C TYR A 39 -2.62 -15.00 -8.76
N ASP A 40 -3.69 -14.66 -9.47
CA ASP A 40 -4.82 -15.55 -9.74
C ASP A 40 -4.47 -16.79 -10.59
N ASP A 41 -3.32 -16.78 -11.26
CA ASP A 41 -2.75 -17.94 -11.95
C ASP A 41 -2.20 -19.03 -11.00
N GLY A 42 -2.06 -18.71 -9.71
CA GLY A 42 -1.51 -19.55 -8.67
C GLY A 42 -0.06 -19.99 -8.87
N ARG A 43 0.68 -19.33 -9.77
CA ARG A 43 2.06 -19.68 -10.12
C ARG A 43 2.98 -18.48 -10.07
N THR A 44 2.53 -17.33 -10.52
CA THR A 44 3.34 -16.11 -10.54
C THR A 44 3.35 -15.51 -9.14
N PRO A 45 4.52 -15.35 -8.49
CA PRO A 45 4.59 -14.75 -7.17
C PRO A 45 4.41 -13.23 -7.26
N ILE A 46 3.54 -12.69 -6.39
CA ILE A 46 3.46 -11.26 -6.06
C ILE A 46 4.59 -10.91 -5.08
N GLY A 47 4.85 -11.80 -4.13
CA GLY A 47 5.86 -11.64 -3.09
C GLY A 47 5.77 -12.74 -2.05
N ALA A 48 6.41 -12.53 -0.89
CA ALA A 48 6.31 -13.43 0.25
C ALA A 48 6.36 -12.66 1.57
N PHE A 49 5.66 -13.17 2.57
CA PHE A 49 5.80 -12.73 3.96
C PHE A 49 6.88 -13.55 4.67
N PHE A 50 7.64 -12.89 5.54
CA PHE A 50 8.68 -13.50 6.37
C PHE A 50 8.88 -12.65 7.64
N GLU A 51 9.32 -13.27 8.75
CA GLU A 51 9.83 -12.55 9.92
C GLU A 51 11.07 -11.74 9.50
N LYS A 52 11.35 -10.58 10.13
CA LYS A 52 12.44 -9.60 9.82
C LYS A 52 13.83 -10.15 9.41
N ILE A 53 14.09 -11.44 9.56
CA ILE A 53 15.28 -12.16 9.11
C ILE A 53 14.97 -12.92 7.80
N HIS A 54 15.31 -12.33 6.66
CA HIS A 54 15.17 -12.95 5.34
C HIS A 54 15.86 -14.33 5.24
N ARG A 55 15.27 -15.29 4.52
CA ARG A 55 15.92 -16.57 4.17
C ARG A 55 15.82 -16.80 2.66
N LYS A 56 16.62 -17.72 2.14
CA LYS A 56 16.45 -18.32 0.81
C LYS A 56 16.99 -19.73 0.94
N TYR A 57 16.09 -20.70 1.11
CA TYR A 57 16.48 -22.07 1.41
C TYR A 57 17.32 -22.67 0.27
N ILE A 58 18.37 -23.43 0.59
CA ILE A 58 19.17 -24.21 -0.36
C ILE A 58 19.22 -25.66 0.09
N VAL A 59 18.86 -26.59 -0.79
CA VAL A 59 18.97 -28.05 -0.54
C VAL A 59 20.42 -28.49 -0.65
N TYR A 60 20.79 -29.58 0.02
CA TYR A 60 22.16 -30.06 0.15
C TYR A 60 22.85 -30.28 -1.21
N GLU A 61 22.12 -30.78 -2.20
CA GLU A 61 22.62 -31.04 -3.56
C GLU A 61 23.05 -29.75 -4.28
N ASP A 62 22.38 -28.64 -3.99
CA ASP A 62 22.65 -27.32 -4.55
C ASP A 62 23.79 -26.59 -3.80
N ILE A 63 24.23 -27.08 -2.64
CA ILE A 63 25.33 -26.45 -1.90
C ILE A 63 26.66 -26.78 -2.61
N PRO A 64 27.49 -25.77 -2.95
CA PRO A 64 28.82 -26.02 -3.50
C PRO A 64 29.62 -26.96 -2.61
N LYS A 65 30.11 -28.07 -3.19
CA LYS A 65 30.96 -29.04 -2.45
C LYS A 65 32.19 -28.37 -1.84
N VAL A 66 32.68 -27.31 -2.47
CA VAL A 66 33.81 -26.50 -1.98
C VAL A 66 33.42 -25.75 -0.71
N PHE A 67 32.21 -25.21 -0.62
CA PHE A 67 31.68 -24.57 0.60
C PHE A 67 31.59 -25.55 1.76
N ILE A 68 31.06 -26.76 1.53
CA ILE A 68 30.98 -27.81 2.56
C ILE A 68 32.37 -28.15 3.10
N LYS A 69 33.34 -28.39 2.20
CA LYS A 69 34.74 -28.65 2.56
C LYS A 69 35.37 -27.49 3.33
N ALA A 70 35.10 -26.24 2.92
CA ALA A 70 35.59 -25.04 3.59
C ALA A 70 35.04 -24.92 5.02
N LEU A 71 33.75 -25.21 5.20
CA LEU A 71 33.10 -25.17 6.50
C LEU A 71 33.66 -26.23 7.46
N ILE A 72 33.81 -27.47 7.00
CA ILE A 72 34.40 -28.57 7.77
C ILE A 72 35.85 -28.22 8.16
N ALA A 73 36.65 -27.72 7.21
CA ALA A 73 38.04 -27.37 7.48
C ALA A 73 38.20 -26.21 8.47
N ALA A 74 37.25 -25.27 8.47
CA ALA A 74 37.29 -24.06 9.29
C ALA A 74 36.71 -24.26 10.71
N GLU A 75 35.61 -25.00 10.83
CA GLU A 75 34.79 -25.08 12.05
C GLU A 75 34.85 -26.46 12.73
N ASP A 76 34.86 -27.57 11.98
CA ASP A 76 34.68 -28.91 12.55
C ASP A 76 35.36 -30.01 11.70
N LYS A 77 36.65 -30.24 11.94
CA LYS A 77 37.49 -31.10 11.10
C LYS A 77 37.12 -32.58 11.13
N ASP A 78 36.55 -33.03 12.23
CA ASP A 78 36.14 -34.42 12.46
C ASP A 78 34.62 -34.60 12.31
N PHE A 79 33.94 -33.66 11.62
CA PHE A 79 32.48 -33.59 11.53
C PHE A 79 31.80 -34.92 11.19
N PHE A 80 32.32 -35.68 10.22
CA PHE A 80 31.71 -36.95 9.81
C PHE A 80 31.98 -38.11 10.77
N ASN A 81 32.94 -37.98 11.69
CA ASN A 81 33.40 -39.07 12.57
C ASN A 81 32.80 -39.00 13.98
N HIS A 82 32.41 -37.81 14.46
CA HIS A 82 31.81 -37.66 15.78
C HIS A 82 30.28 -37.76 15.75
N ARG A 83 29.66 -37.98 16.92
CA ARG A 83 28.21 -38.05 17.12
C ARG A 83 27.73 -36.87 17.97
N GLY A 84 27.39 -35.76 17.32
CA GLY A 84 26.86 -34.53 17.92
C GLY A 84 27.93 -33.59 18.43
N PHE A 85 28.91 -34.11 19.18
CA PHE A 85 30.02 -33.33 19.74
C PHE A 85 31.35 -34.09 19.68
N ASP A 86 32.45 -33.36 19.53
CA ASP A 86 33.80 -33.92 19.56
C ASP A 86 34.45 -33.75 20.94
N PHE A 87 34.52 -34.86 21.68
CA PHE A 87 35.12 -34.91 23.01
C PHE A 87 36.63 -34.57 23.01
N ARG A 88 37.36 -35.01 21.97
CA ARG A 88 38.80 -34.75 21.86
C ARG A 88 39.06 -33.27 21.55
N ALA A 89 38.28 -32.66 20.66
CA ALA A 89 38.36 -31.21 20.41
C ALA A 89 37.97 -30.39 21.65
N MET A 90 36.94 -30.80 22.37
CA MET A 90 36.49 -30.11 23.58
C MET A 90 37.54 -30.14 24.70
N LEU A 91 38.14 -31.31 24.98
CA LEU A 91 39.24 -31.43 25.95
C LEU A 91 40.47 -30.61 25.54
N ARG A 92 40.86 -30.65 24.26
CA ARG A 92 41.97 -29.83 23.77
C ARG A 92 41.70 -28.33 23.94
N ALA A 93 40.50 -27.88 23.60
CA ALA A 93 40.10 -26.48 23.77
C ALA A 93 40.07 -26.07 25.25
N LEU A 94 39.60 -26.95 26.14
CA LEU A 94 39.60 -26.72 27.59
C LEU A 94 41.03 -26.50 28.12
N VAL A 95 41.96 -27.41 27.81
CA VAL A 95 43.36 -27.31 28.23
C VAL A 95 44.02 -26.04 27.68
N ALA A 96 43.80 -25.72 26.41
CA ALA A 96 44.35 -24.52 25.79
C ALA A 96 43.82 -23.23 26.43
N ASN A 97 42.51 -23.18 26.74
CA ASN A 97 41.89 -22.01 27.37
C ASN A 97 42.33 -21.82 28.83
N ILE A 98 42.53 -22.92 29.57
CA ILE A 98 43.10 -22.87 30.94
C ILE A 98 44.53 -22.34 30.90
N LYS A 99 45.37 -22.85 29.99
CA LYS A 99 46.76 -22.38 29.83
C LYS A 99 46.86 -20.90 29.45
N ALA A 100 45.90 -20.38 28.68
CA ALA A 100 45.91 -19.02 28.18
C ALA A 100 45.20 -18.00 29.08
N GLY A 101 44.50 -18.44 30.14
CA GLY A 101 43.70 -17.58 31.02
C GLY A 101 42.52 -16.86 30.35
N LYS A 102 42.25 -17.16 29.07
CA LYS A 102 41.17 -16.58 28.25
C LYS A 102 40.72 -17.61 27.21
N VAL A 103 39.55 -17.40 26.62
CA VAL A 103 39.05 -18.26 25.54
C VAL A 103 39.86 -17.97 24.26
N VAL A 104 40.77 -18.87 23.92
CA VAL A 104 41.63 -18.80 22.72
C VAL A 104 41.18 -19.78 21.65
N GLN A 105 40.64 -20.93 22.04
CA GLN A 105 40.17 -21.97 21.13
C GLN A 105 38.72 -22.36 21.42
N GLY A 106 37.92 -22.49 20.36
CA GLY A 106 36.56 -23.00 20.43
C GLY A 106 36.55 -24.52 20.21
N GLY A 107 35.67 -25.22 20.93
CA GLY A 107 35.46 -26.67 20.80
C GLY A 107 34.02 -27.04 20.47
N SER A 108 33.26 -26.17 19.80
CA SER A 108 31.87 -26.45 19.42
C SER A 108 31.80 -26.96 17.97
N THR A 109 31.03 -28.02 17.75
CA THR A 109 30.84 -28.68 16.44
C THR A 109 29.81 -27.96 15.57
N ILE A 110 29.75 -28.27 14.28
CA ILE A 110 28.72 -27.76 13.36
C ILE A 110 27.32 -28.14 13.88
N THR A 111 27.15 -29.37 14.34
CA THR A 111 25.87 -29.86 14.89
C THR A 111 25.44 -29.08 16.13
N GLN A 112 26.34 -28.80 17.06
CA GLN A 112 26.04 -27.96 18.23
C GLN A 112 25.63 -26.54 17.83
N GLN A 113 26.30 -25.96 16.83
CA GLN A 113 25.95 -24.64 16.32
C GLN A 113 24.57 -24.66 15.62
N THR A 114 24.25 -25.73 14.89
CA THR A 114 22.95 -25.94 14.24
C THR A 114 21.83 -26.06 15.26
N ALA A 115 21.99 -26.95 16.25
CA ALA A 115 21.02 -27.14 17.34
C ALA A 115 20.74 -25.83 18.09
N LYS A 116 21.81 -25.07 18.41
CA LYS A 116 21.70 -23.75 19.05
C LYS A 116 20.88 -22.75 18.23
N ASN A 117 20.95 -22.80 16.90
CA ASN A 117 20.24 -21.88 16.02
C ASN A 117 18.77 -22.30 15.81
N ILE A 118 18.47 -23.61 15.80
CA ILE A 118 17.11 -24.17 15.67
C ILE A 118 16.30 -23.97 16.96
N PHE A 119 16.85 -24.32 18.12
CA PHE A 119 16.08 -24.47 19.36
C PHE A 119 16.03 -23.20 20.25
N ARG A 120 16.34 -22.03 19.68
CA ARG A 120 16.47 -20.70 20.33
C ARG A 120 17.72 -20.53 21.21
N ARG A 121 18.20 -19.28 21.27
CA ARG A 121 19.43 -18.87 21.96
C ARG A 121 19.14 -18.54 23.44
N GLU A 122 19.57 -19.39 24.36
CA GLU A 122 19.55 -19.09 25.80
C GLU A 122 20.76 -18.22 26.23
N LYS A 123 20.65 -17.51 27.37
CA LYS A 123 21.78 -16.78 27.97
C LYS A 123 22.92 -17.76 28.29
N LYS A 124 24.18 -17.34 28.06
CA LYS A 124 25.37 -18.19 28.27
C LYS A 124 25.44 -18.67 29.72
N SER A 125 25.21 -19.96 29.95
CA SER A 125 25.41 -20.63 31.23
C SER A 125 25.94 -22.05 31.00
N TYR A 126 26.54 -22.66 32.03
CA TYR A 126 26.96 -24.06 31.97
C TYR A 126 25.77 -24.99 31.68
N MET A 127 24.59 -24.66 32.21
CA MET A 127 23.36 -25.41 31.96
C MET A 127 22.93 -25.31 30.50
N ALA A 128 22.96 -24.10 29.91
CA ALA A 128 22.68 -23.92 28.49
C ALA A 128 23.68 -24.70 27.61
N LYS A 129 24.94 -24.80 28.03
CA LYS A 129 25.95 -25.57 27.29
C LYS A 129 25.73 -27.08 27.36
N PHE A 130 25.21 -27.59 28.49
CA PHE A 130 24.78 -28.98 28.60
C PHE A 130 23.54 -29.27 27.74
N LYS A 131 22.55 -28.37 27.74
CA LYS A 131 21.39 -28.47 26.83
C LYS A 131 21.81 -28.52 25.36
N GLU A 132 22.73 -27.65 24.94
CA GLU A 132 23.28 -27.63 23.56
C GLU A 132 23.92 -28.98 23.19
N LEU A 133 24.62 -29.63 24.12
CA LEU A 133 25.23 -30.95 23.91
C LEU A 133 24.16 -32.04 23.69
N VAL A 134 23.13 -32.06 24.54
CA VAL A 134 22.03 -33.03 24.44
C VAL A 134 21.23 -32.80 23.16
N GLN A 135 20.90 -31.55 22.82
CA GLN A 135 20.20 -31.21 21.59
C GLN A 135 21.00 -31.57 20.34
N ALA A 136 22.32 -31.35 20.33
CA ALA A 136 23.17 -31.75 19.21
C ALA A 136 23.21 -33.27 19.05
N PHE A 137 23.28 -34.01 20.14
CA PHE A 137 23.24 -35.48 20.11
C PHE A 137 21.90 -36.01 19.57
N LEU A 138 20.78 -35.45 20.04
CA LEU A 138 19.45 -35.82 19.55
C LEU A 138 19.27 -35.45 18.07
N LEU A 139 19.80 -34.31 17.63
CA LEU A 139 19.74 -33.89 16.24
C LEU A 139 20.43 -34.90 15.30
N GLU A 140 21.60 -35.44 15.66
CA GLU A 140 22.27 -36.47 14.83
C GLU A 140 21.70 -37.87 14.96
N ARG A 141 20.85 -38.11 15.96
CA ARG A 141 20.12 -39.38 16.06
C ARG A 141 19.00 -39.43 15.02
N GLU A 142 18.35 -38.29 14.77
CA GLU A 142 17.20 -38.19 13.88
C GLU A 142 17.58 -37.74 12.45
N TYR A 143 18.62 -36.93 12.29
CA TYR A 143 19.05 -36.40 10.99
C TYR A 143 20.45 -36.87 10.59
N THR A 144 20.62 -37.10 9.29
CA THR A 144 21.91 -37.40 8.67
C THR A 144 22.85 -36.20 8.70
N LYS A 145 24.15 -36.46 8.55
CA LYS A 145 25.18 -35.39 8.48
C LYS A 145 24.94 -34.41 7.33
N GLN A 146 24.33 -34.88 6.24
CA GLN A 146 24.00 -34.05 5.07
C GLN A 146 22.86 -33.08 5.39
N GLU A 147 21.78 -33.57 5.99
CA GLU A 147 20.66 -32.74 6.46
C GLU A 147 21.11 -31.71 7.50
N ILE A 148 22.01 -32.08 8.41
CA ILE A 148 22.58 -31.13 9.38
C ILE A 148 23.39 -30.02 8.68
N LEU A 149 24.17 -30.36 7.65
CA LEU A 149 24.89 -29.37 6.85
C LEU A 149 23.95 -28.47 6.07
N GLU A 150 22.86 -29.02 5.53
CA GLU A 150 21.79 -28.26 4.86
C GLU A 150 21.15 -27.25 5.83
N MET A 151 20.73 -27.72 7.00
CA MET A 151 20.17 -26.86 8.05
C MET A 151 21.16 -25.77 8.48
N TYR A 152 22.43 -26.13 8.67
CA TYR A 152 23.46 -25.17 9.06
C TYR A 152 23.66 -24.10 7.98
N ALA A 153 23.80 -24.52 6.72
CA ALA A 153 24.00 -23.63 5.58
C ALA A 153 22.84 -22.64 5.38
N ASN A 154 21.64 -22.95 5.88
CA ASN A 154 20.46 -22.10 5.80
C ASN A 154 20.23 -21.20 7.03
N GLN A 155 21.04 -21.32 8.10
CA GLN A 155 20.72 -20.68 9.39
C GLN A 155 21.72 -19.65 9.89
N PHE A 156 22.96 -19.64 9.39
CA PHE A 156 23.95 -18.68 9.85
C PHE A 156 23.57 -17.24 9.44
N PHE A 157 23.89 -16.26 10.30
CA PHE A 157 23.40 -14.89 10.15
C PHE A 157 24.25 -14.05 9.20
N VAL A 158 23.58 -13.30 8.32
CA VAL A 158 24.15 -12.30 7.41
C VAL A 158 23.56 -10.93 7.80
N THR A 159 24.40 -10.06 8.35
CA THR A 159 23.94 -8.85 9.04
C THR A 159 23.16 -7.90 8.16
N GLY A 160 21.91 -7.63 8.54
CA GLY A 160 21.03 -6.67 7.86
C GLY A 160 20.34 -7.22 6.61
N TYR A 161 20.63 -8.46 6.21
CA TYR A 161 20.13 -9.03 4.96
C TYR A 161 19.50 -10.40 5.09
N GLY A 162 19.72 -11.14 6.19
CA GLY A 162 19.02 -12.41 6.42
C GLY A 162 19.90 -13.52 6.99
N LYS A 163 19.59 -14.77 6.64
CA LYS A 163 20.31 -15.98 7.04
C LYS A 163 20.58 -16.89 5.85
N GLY A 164 21.71 -17.59 5.92
CA GLY A 164 22.07 -18.69 5.05
C GLY A 164 22.94 -18.33 3.84
N LEU A 165 23.34 -19.37 3.13
CA LEU A 165 24.33 -19.31 2.05
C LEU A 165 23.85 -18.53 0.84
N ARG A 166 22.59 -18.71 0.40
CA ARG A 166 22.01 -17.93 -0.73
C ARG A 166 21.98 -16.44 -0.43
N ILE A 167 21.64 -16.06 0.80
CA ILE A 167 21.69 -14.66 1.22
C ILE A 167 23.13 -14.16 1.25
N ALA A 168 24.09 -14.94 1.75
CA ALA A 168 25.50 -14.56 1.78
C ALA A 168 26.10 -14.40 0.37
N ALA A 169 25.78 -15.31 -0.54
CA ALA A 169 26.21 -15.30 -1.94
C ALA A 169 25.74 -14.03 -2.66
N GLN A 170 24.43 -13.76 -2.56
CA GLN A 170 23.83 -12.56 -3.12
C GLN A 170 24.38 -11.31 -2.45
N TYR A 171 24.49 -11.29 -1.12
CA TYR A 171 24.93 -10.10 -0.39
C TYR A 171 26.39 -9.71 -0.67
N PHE A 172 27.31 -10.68 -0.61
CA PHE A 172 28.74 -10.41 -0.76
C PHE A 172 29.18 -10.30 -2.23
N PHE A 173 28.57 -11.08 -3.11
CA PHE A 173 29.06 -11.30 -4.48
C PHE A 173 28.01 -11.08 -5.57
N GLY A 174 26.72 -10.90 -5.23
CA GLY A 174 25.68 -10.77 -6.25
C GLY A 174 25.45 -12.03 -7.09
N LYS A 175 25.85 -13.20 -6.59
CA LYS A 175 25.80 -14.48 -7.30
C LYS A 175 24.78 -15.44 -6.68
N ASP A 176 24.34 -16.42 -7.47
CA ASP A 176 23.69 -17.61 -6.93
C ASP A 176 24.69 -18.37 -6.03
N ALA A 177 24.20 -19.01 -4.97
CA ALA A 177 25.05 -19.80 -4.08
C ALA A 177 25.78 -20.93 -4.82
N ARG A 178 25.18 -21.51 -5.86
CA ARG A 178 25.76 -22.58 -6.67
C ARG A 178 27.00 -22.15 -7.44
N ASP A 179 27.09 -20.86 -7.76
CA ASP A 179 28.14 -20.28 -8.59
C ASP A 179 29.32 -19.73 -7.78
N LEU A 180 29.32 -19.92 -6.45
CA LEU A 180 30.41 -19.48 -5.59
C LEU A 180 31.70 -20.27 -5.86
N ASP A 181 32.79 -19.54 -6.10
CA ASP A 181 34.10 -20.15 -6.30
C ASP A 181 34.83 -20.48 -4.97
N LEU A 182 36.05 -21.03 -5.06
CA LEU A 182 36.85 -21.42 -3.90
C LEU A 182 37.16 -20.26 -2.94
N VAL A 183 37.47 -19.07 -3.46
CA VAL A 183 37.82 -17.89 -2.66
C VAL A 183 36.57 -17.39 -1.93
N GLU A 184 35.45 -17.32 -2.64
CA GLU A 184 34.17 -16.86 -2.12
C GLU A 184 33.63 -17.83 -1.07
N CYS A 185 33.66 -19.14 -1.34
CA CYS A 185 33.29 -20.19 -0.39
C CYS A 185 34.14 -20.15 0.89
N ALA A 186 35.46 -20.01 0.75
CA ALA A 186 36.38 -19.95 1.89
C ALA A 186 36.14 -18.70 2.74
N PHE A 187 35.84 -17.56 2.12
CA PHE A 187 35.46 -16.34 2.83
C PHE A 187 34.13 -16.51 3.57
N VAL A 188 33.06 -16.96 2.91
CA VAL A 188 31.73 -17.12 3.53
C VAL A 188 31.81 -18.08 4.71
N ALA A 189 32.44 -19.25 4.55
CA ALA A 189 32.65 -20.21 5.63
C ALA A 189 33.44 -19.61 6.81
N GLY A 190 34.50 -18.84 6.51
CA GLY A 190 35.30 -18.16 7.52
C GLY A 190 34.55 -17.03 8.25
N SER A 191 33.60 -16.39 7.59
CA SER A 191 32.85 -15.22 8.09
C SER A 191 31.79 -15.57 9.13
N VAL A 192 31.28 -16.82 9.13
CA VAL A 192 30.17 -17.27 9.99
C VAL A 192 30.41 -16.98 11.49
N LYS A 193 31.64 -17.16 11.96
CA LYS A 193 32.03 -16.94 13.36
C LYS A 193 32.00 -15.47 13.80
N GLY A 194 32.01 -14.53 12.85
CA GLY A 194 31.99 -13.09 13.13
C GLY A 194 31.58 -12.28 11.91
N PRO A 195 30.29 -12.31 11.50
CA PRO A 195 29.84 -11.74 10.22
C PRO A 195 30.17 -10.25 10.10
N ASN A 196 30.00 -9.48 11.18
CA ASN A 196 30.30 -8.04 11.21
C ASN A 196 31.78 -7.72 11.14
N ARG A 197 32.65 -8.62 11.60
CA ARG A 197 34.09 -8.34 11.70
C ARG A 197 34.77 -8.29 10.34
N TYR A 198 34.22 -9.03 9.37
CA TYR A 198 34.81 -9.21 8.04
C TYR A 198 33.95 -8.58 6.94
N ASN A 199 32.95 -7.76 7.30
CA ASN A 199 32.01 -7.17 6.37
C ASN A 199 32.41 -5.72 6.03
N PRO A 200 32.89 -5.44 4.80
CA PRO A 200 33.32 -4.10 4.42
C PRO A 200 32.14 -3.13 4.16
N PHE A 201 30.92 -3.63 3.93
CA PHE A 201 29.77 -2.81 3.54
C PHE A 201 29.12 -2.06 4.71
N ILE A 202 29.39 -2.47 5.95
CA ILE A 202 28.86 -1.80 7.15
C ILE A 202 29.76 -0.66 7.65
N LYS A 203 30.88 -0.39 6.97
CA LYS A 203 31.87 0.64 7.35
C LYS A 203 31.66 1.92 6.56
N LYS A 204 31.81 3.07 7.22
CA LYS A 204 31.50 4.39 6.64
C LYS A 204 32.73 5.02 5.98
N THR A 205 33.90 4.90 6.58
CA THR A 205 35.13 5.53 6.07
C THR A 205 35.92 4.61 5.14
N LYS A 206 36.76 5.19 4.27
CA LYS A 206 37.62 4.43 3.34
C LYS A 206 38.66 3.58 4.09
N ALA A 207 39.29 4.14 5.12
CA ALA A 207 40.30 3.45 5.93
C ALA A 207 39.73 2.22 6.66
N GLU A 208 38.52 2.32 7.23
CA GLU A 208 37.85 1.17 7.87
C GLU A 208 37.48 0.08 6.85
N LYS A 209 37.11 0.47 5.61
CA LYS A 209 36.82 -0.50 4.54
C LYS A 209 38.06 -1.30 4.14
N GLU A 210 39.21 -0.63 4.02
CA GLU A 210 40.50 -1.27 3.70
C GLU A 210 40.97 -2.19 4.84
N GLU A 211 40.86 -1.76 6.10
CA GLU A 211 41.18 -2.59 7.26
C GLU A 211 40.32 -3.87 7.29
N VAL A 212 39.00 -3.74 7.07
CA VAL A 212 38.10 -4.89 7.06
C VAL A 212 38.35 -5.81 5.87
N ARG A 213 38.70 -5.27 4.70
CA ARG A 213 39.13 -6.09 3.54
C ARG A 213 40.39 -6.89 3.85
N HIS A 214 41.34 -6.29 4.57
CA HIS A 214 42.53 -7.01 5.03
C HIS A 214 42.18 -8.12 6.04
N LEU A 215 41.31 -7.84 7.01
CA LEU A 215 40.82 -8.86 7.95
C LEU A 215 40.06 -10.00 7.25
N ALA A 216 39.25 -9.68 6.25
CA ALA A 216 38.56 -10.65 5.41
C ALA A 216 39.55 -11.55 4.66
N LYS A 217 40.60 -10.96 4.08
CA LYS A 217 41.68 -11.70 3.41
C LYS A 217 42.39 -12.67 4.36
N LEU A 218 42.81 -12.20 5.54
CA LEU A 218 43.44 -13.05 6.55
C LEU A 218 42.54 -14.21 6.99
N ARG A 219 41.23 -13.95 7.13
CA ARG A 219 40.28 -15.00 7.52
C ARG A 219 40.06 -16.02 6.39
N LYS A 220 39.93 -15.57 5.15
CA LYS A 220 39.89 -16.43 3.95
C LYS A 220 41.16 -17.30 3.89
N ASP A 221 42.35 -16.71 4.05
CA ASP A 221 43.63 -17.42 4.00
C ASP A 221 43.76 -18.50 5.08
N TYR A 222 43.23 -18.24 6.29
CA TYR A 222 43.17 -19.24 7.36
C TYR A 222 42.33 -20.46 6.97
N VAL A 223 41.18 -20.23 6.32
CA VAL A 223 40.30 -21.31 5.85
C VAL A 223 40.99 -22.08 4.73
N LEU A 224 41.56 -21.41 3.73
CA LEU A 224 42.31 -22.03 2.64
C LEU A 224 43.49 -22.87 3.15
N SER A 225 44.26 -22.38 4.13
CA SER A 225 45.35 -23.14 4.75
C SER A 225 44.84 -24.39 5.47
N SER A 226 43.66 -24.31 6.09
CA SER A 226 43.05 -25.44 6.77
C SER A 226 42.51 -26.47 5.78
N MET A 227 41.93 -26.03 4.65
CA MET A 227 41.52 -26.90 3.55
C MET A 227 42.72 -27.61 2.92
N HIS A 228 43.84 -26.91 2.71
CA HIS A 228 45.06 -27.51 2.17
C HIS A 228 45.65 -28.58 3.11
N ARG A 229 45.73 -28.29 4.42
CA ARG A 229 46.19 -29.28 5.43
C ARG A 229 45.33 -30.53 5.52
N MET A 230 44.05 -30.43 5.14
CA MET A 230 43.12 -31.55 5.08
C MET A 230 43.05 -32.22 3.69
N ASN A 231 43.96 -31.84 2.77
CA ASN A 231 43.99 -32.31 1.38
C ASN A 231 42.68 -32.08 0.60
N PHE A 232 41.90 -31.05 0.98
CA PHE A 232 40.67 -30.69 0.27
C PHE A 232 40.91 -29.90 -1.01
N ILE A 233 42.07 -29.25 -1.11
CA ILE A 233 42.55 -28.48 -2.25
C ILE A 233 44.03 -28.78 -2.50
N THR A 234 44.46 -28.72 -3.77
CA THR A 234 45.87 -28.94 -4.14
C THR A 234 46.75 -27.77 -3.71
N LYS A 235 48.07 -27.95 -3.76
CA LYS A 235 49.03 -26.88 -3.45
C LYS A 235 48.89 -25.72 -4.44
N GLU A 236 48.66 -26.01 -5.70
CA GLU A 236 48.47 -25.02 -6.78
C GLU A 236 47.20 -24.21 -6.51
N GLN A 237 46.08 -24.87 -6.23
CA GLN A 237 44.81 -24.21 -5.88
C GLN A 237 44.94 -23.34 -4.62
N TYR A 238 45.67 -23.82 -3.60
CA TYR A 238 45.94 -23.06 -2.38
C TYR A 238 46.73 -21.78 -2.68
N LEU A 239 47.82 -21.87 -3.44
CA LEU A 239 48.67 -20.72 -3.76
C LEU A 239 47.92 -19.70 -4.61
N GLN A 240 47.17 -20.13 -5.62
CA GLN A 240 46.34 -19.25 -6.47
C GLN A 240 45.22 -18.56 -5.67
N ALA A 241 44.48 -19.31 -4.85
CA ALA A 241 43.37 -18.75 -4.06
C ALA A 241 43.85 -17.85 -2.91
N LYS A 242 45.05 -18.09 -2.38
CA LYS A 242 45.65 -17.25 -1.34
C LYS A 242 45.98 -15.86 -1.87
N ASP A 243 46.53 -15.76 -3.07
CA ASP A 243 46.93 -14.48 -3.67
C ASP A 243 45.73 -13.62 -4.09
N ARG A 244 44.67 -14.25 -4.58
CA ARG A 244 43.42 -13.57 -4.99
C ARG A 244 42.70 -12.89 -3.82
N GLU A 245 42.32 -11.63 -3.99
CA GLU A 245 41.48 -10.92 -3.01
C GLU A 245 40.03 -11.39 -3.03
N VAL A 246 39.29 -11.12 -1.95
CA VAL A 246 37.85 -11.42 -1.89
C VAL A 246 37.10 -10.43 -2.78
N PRO A 247 36.40 -10.86 -3.84
CA PRO A 247 35.78 -9.98 -4.82
C PRO A 247 34.44 -9.43 -4.29
N PHE A 248 34.49 -8.44 -3.40
CA PHE A 248 33.27 -7.82 -2.88
C PHE A 248 32.57 -6.97 -3.95
N GLU A 249 31.44 -7.45 -4.47
CA GLU A 249 30.63 -6.76 -5.50
C GLU A 249 29.37 -6.08 -4.92
N GLN A 250 28.95 -6.45 -3.70
CA GLN A 250 27.73 -5.97 -3.04
C GLN A 250 26.47 -6.19 -3.90
N GLY A 251 25.94 -7.41 -3.89
CA GLY A 251 24.70 -7.67 -4.63
C GLY A 251 23.50 -6.96 -4.03
N LYS A 252 22.59 -6.52 -4.90
CA LYS A 252 21.33 -5.88 -4.52
C LYS A 252 20.33 -6.97 -4.09
N ILE A 253 19.82 -6.89 -2.85
CA ILE A 253 18.65 -7.65 -2.39
C ILE A 253 17.53 -6.62 -2.19
N THR A 254 16.70 -6.42 -3.21
CA THR A 254 15.55 -5.51 -3.16
C THR A 254 14.27 -6.31 -3.23
N PHE A 255 13.46 -6.26 -2.17
CA PHE A 255 12.05 -6.64 -2.25
C PHE A 255 11.27 -5.40 -2.71
N LYS A 256 10.43 -5.54 -3.75
CA LYS A 256 9.56 -4.46 -4.20
C LYS A 256 8.56 -4.16 -3.08
N LEU A 257 8.61 -2.97 -2.48
CA LEU A 257 7.51 -2.49 -1.65
C LEU A 257 6.26 -2.44 -2.55
N ASN A 258 5.21 -3.15 -2.15
CA ASN A 258 3.99 -3.27 -2.91
C ASN A 258 2.79 -3.14 -1.97
N VAL A 259 1.93 -2.15 -2.24
CA VAL A 259 0.70 -1.90 -1.47
C VAL A 259 -0.23 -3.12 -1.39
N ILE A 260 -0.17 -4.02 -2.38
CA ILE A 260 -0.93 -5.27 -2.37
C ILE A 260 -0.49 -6.16 -1.22
N LEU A 261 0.82 -6.30 -1.00
CA LEU A 261 1.34 -7.15 0.07
C LEU A 261 1.01 -6.56 1.44
N ASP A 262 1.03 -5.24 1.56
CA ASP A 262 0.63 -4.56 2.80
C ASP A 262 -0.86 -4.76 3.07
N TYR A 263 -1.72 -4.60 2.06
CA TYR A 263 -3.16 -4.87 2.18
C TYR A 263 -3.46 -6.33 2.56
N ILE A 264 -2.80 -7.29 1.89
CA ILE A 264 -2.98 -8.72 2.21
C ILE A 264 -2.53 -9.01 3.64
N ARG A 265 -1.44 -8.40 4.11
CA ARG A 265 -0.99 -8.55 5.51
C ARG A 265 -2.06 -8.06 6.48
N GLU A 266 -2.60 -6.88 6.25
CA GLU A 266 -3.68 -6.31 7.08
C GLU A 266 -4.93 -7.20 7.09
N GLN A 267 -5.31 -7.78 5.95
CA GLN A 267 -6.42 -8.72 5.89
C GLN A 267 -6.13 -10.00 6.67
N LEU A 268 -4.92 -10.57 6.55
CA LEU A 268 -4.53 -11.76 7.31
C LEU A 268 -4.46 -11.51 8.82
N GLU A 269 -4.20 -10.26 9.23
CA GLU A 269 -4.20 -9.81 10.62
C GLU A 269 -5.59 -9.38 11.12
N SER A 270 -6.62 -9.43 10.29
CA SER A 270 -8.00 -9.13 10.70
C SER A 270 -8.57 -10.23 11.60
N ASP A 271 -9.55 -9.89 12.46
CA ASP A 271 -10.19 -10.85 13.37
C ASP A 271 -10.73 -12.08 12.64
N TYR A 272 -11.32 -11.90 11.45
CA TYR A 272 -11.85 -12.97 10.62
C TYR A 272 -10.78 -14.02 10.27
N PHE A 273 -9.64 -13.59 9.73
CA PHE A 273 -8.56 -14.51 9.34
C PHE A 273 -7.78 -15.02 10.55
N ASN A 274 -7.56 -14.18 11.57
CA ASN A 274 -6.89 -14.59 12.80
C ASN A 274 -7.61 -15.74 13.49
N THR A 275 -8.95 -15.70 13.60
CA THR A 275 -9.72 -16.80 14.20
C THR A 275 -9.50 -18.11 13.44
N ILE A 276 -9.61 -18.07 12.10
CA ILE A 276 -9.43 -19.26 11.25
C ILE A 276 -8.00 -19.81 11.37
N LEU A 277 -6.98 -18.95 11.34
CA LEU A 277 -5.58 -19.36 11.42
C LEU A 277 -5.24 -19.96 12.79
N GLN A 278 -5.77 -19.39 13.88
CA GLN A 278 -5.59 -19.92 15.23
C GLN A 278 -6.25 -21.29 15.42
N GLU A 279 -7.43 -21.52 14.85
CA GLU A 279 -8.08 -22.83 14.84
C GLU A 279 -7.22 -23.91 14.16
N GLN A 280 -6.43 -23.52 13.15
CA GLN A 280 -5.48 -24.40 12.46
C GLN A 280 -4.10 -24.48 13.13
N GLY A 281 -3.93 -23.87 14.31
CA GLY A 281 -2.66 -23.86 15.05
C GLY A 281 -1.58 -22.96 14.45
N LEU A 282 -1.95 -22.00 13.59
CA LEU A 282 -1.04 -21.04 12.96
C LEU A 282 -1.06 -19.72 13.74
N GLU A 283 0.00 -19.45 14.49
CA GLU A 283 0.10 -18.24 15.33
C GLU A 283 0.52 -16.97 14.55
N ASN A 284 1.26 -17.12 13.45
CA ASN A 284 1.75 -15.99 12.67
C ASN A 284 1.69 -16.29 11.15
N PRO A 285 0.77 -15.67 10.40
CA PRO A 285 0.63 -15.90 8.96
C PRO A 285 1.93 -15.63 8.17
N ALA A 286 2.80 -14.72 8.65
CA ALA A 286 4.04 -14.37 7.96
C ALA A 286 5.16 -15.42 8.11
N THR A 287 5.03 -16.38 9.04
CA THR A 287 6.06 -17.40 9.32
C THR A 287 5.50 -18.82 9.36
N SER A 288 4.29 -19.00 8.85
CA SER A 288 3.56 -20.27 8.89
C SER A 288 3.71 -21.09 7.62
N GLY A 289 4.37 -20.56 6.58
CA GLY A 289 4.67 -21.29 5.35
C GLY A 289 3.45 -21.52 4.47
N ILE A 290 2.34 -20.86 4.78
CA ILE A 290 1.12 -20.92 3.99
C ILE A 290 1.34 -20.33 2.60
N SER A 291 0.65 -20.89 1.60
CA SER A 291 0.55 -20.30 0.27
C SER A 291 -0.73 -19.50 0.16
N ILE A 292 -0.61 -18.24 -0.23
CA ILE A 292 -1.71 -17.28 -0.33
C ILE A 292 -1.98 -17.06 -1.81
N TYR A 293 -3.17 -17.47 -2.24
CA TYR A 293 -3.65 -17.29 -3.61
C TYR A 293 -4.61 -16.12 -3.64
N THR A 294 -4.37 -15.16 -4.53
CA THR A 294 -5.18 -13.94 -4.63
C THR A 294 -6.07 -14.00 -5.86
N SER A 295 -7.05 -13.09 -5.92
CA SER A 295 -7.86 -12.86 -7.13
C SER A 295 -7.26 -11.82 -8.07
N ILE A 296 -6.07 -11.30 -7.74
CA ILE A 296 -5.39 -10.25 -8.49
C ILE A 296 -4.87 -10.87 -9.77
N ASN A 297 -5.25 -10.29 -10.90
CA ASN A 297 -4.76 -10.68 -12.20
C ASN A 297 -3.51 -9.85 -12.55
N LYS A 298 -2.45 -10.52 -12.99
CA LYS A 298 -1.17 -9.88 -13.28
C LYS A 298 -1.28 -8.84 -14.40
N GLU A 299 -1.91 -9.20 -15.50
CA GLU A 299 -2.04 -8.34 -16.69
C GLU A 299 -2.87 -7.10 -16.36
N ILE A 300 -4.00 -7.26 -15.66
CA ILE A 300 -4.84 -6.14 -15.22
C ILE A 300 -4.08 -5.26 -14.22
N GLN A 301 -3.32 -5.85 -13.28
CA GLN A 301 -2.52 -5.10 -12.32
C GLN A 301 -1.45 -4.24 -13.00
N GLU A 302 -0.69 -4.82 -13.92
CA GLU A 302 0.36 -4.12 -14.66
C GLU A 302 -0.21 -3.05 -15.59
N ALA A 303 -1.32 -3.34 -16.28
CA ALA A 303 -2.03 -2.37 -17.12
C ALA A 303 -2.59 -1.20 -16.29
N THR A 304 -3.17 -1.48 -15.13
CA THR A 304 -3.70 -0.47 -14.21
C THR A 304 -2.59 0.45 -13.71
N LEU A 305 -1.46 -0.12 -13.30
CA LEU A 305 -0.30 0.65 -12.84
C LEU A 305 0.29 1.51 -13.96
N ARG A 306 0.41 0.96 -15.18
CA ARG A 306 0.88 1.68 -16.36
C ARG A 306 -0.06 2.83 -16.73
N SER A 307 -1.37 2.60 -16.71
CA SER A 307 -2.39 3.61 -17.00
C SER A 307 -2.29 4.79 -16.02
N LEU A 308 -2.22 4.50 -14.71
CA LEU A 308 -2.07 5.54 -13.70
C LEU A 308 -0.77 6.34 -13.90
N ARG A 309 0.36 5.66 -14.15
CA ARG A 309 1.66 6.33 -14.39
C ARG A 309 1.71 7.12 -15.68
N THR A 310 0.87 6.81 -16.66
CA THR A 310 0.78 7.54 -17.92
C THR A 310 -0.11 8.77 -17.80
N HIS A 311 -1.28 8.62 -17.18
CA HIS A 311 -2.32 9.66 -17.19
C HIS A 311 -2.27 10.61 -15.99
N LEU A 312 -1.83 10.16 -14.81
CA LEU A 312 -1.76 11.02 -13.62
C LEU A 312 -0.84 12.26 -13.82
N PRO A 313 0.35 12.13 -14.45
CA PRO A 313 1.16 13.29 -14.83
C PRO A 313 0.43 14.30 -15.72
N LEU A 314 -0.37 13.81 -16.68
CA LEU A 314 -1.10 14.68 -17.62
C LEU A 314 -2.21 15.45 -16.90
N ILE A 315 -2.91 14.81 -15.97
CA ILE A 315 -3.93 15.47 -15.16
C ILE A 315 -3.28 16.52 -14.26
N ASP A 316 -2.17 16.19 -13.60
CA ASP A 316 -1.40 17.13 -12.78
C ASP A 316 -1.00 18.38 -13.57
N VAL A 317 -0.48 18.20 -14.79
CA VAL A 317 -0.08 19.31 -15.65
C VAL A 317 -1.27 20.11 -16.18
N LYS A 318 -2.41 19.46 -16.45
CA LYS A 318 -3.65 20.15 -16.84
C LYS A 318 -4.17 21.07 -15.74
N LEU A 319 -3.94 20.73 -14.47
CA LEU A 319 -4.40 21.50 -13.31
C LEU A 319 -3.36 22.55 -12.85
N ASN A 320 -2.08 22.19 -12.86
CA ASN A 320 -1.00 22.96 -12.21
C ASN A 320 0.02 23.55 -13.19
N GLY A 321 -0.07 23.21 -14.47
CA GLY A 321 0.91 23.55 -15.50
C GLY A 321 2.15 22.64 -15.48
N TYR A 322 3.03 22.87 -16.44
CA TYR A 322 4.29 22.15 -16.57
C TYR A 322 5.44 23.01 -16.04
N LYS A 323 6.19 22.49 -15.07
CA LYS A 323 7.41 23.11 -14.55
C LYS A 323 8.47 22.04 -14.37
N VAL A 324 9.68 22.31 -14.83
CA VAL A 324 10.85 21.49 -14.49
C VAL A 324 11.23 21.86 -13.05
N GLY A 325 10.81 21.02 -12.10
CA GLY A 325 11.05 21.22 -10.67
C GLY A 325 12.21 20.38 -10.15
N GLU A 326 12.83 20.83 -9.05
CA GLU A 326 13.76 19.98 -8.31
C GLU A 326 13.01 18.80 -7.68
N LEU A 327 13.40 17.59 -8.06
CA LEU A 327 12.90 16.38 -7.43
C LEU A 327 13.68 16.11 -6.13
N PRO A 328 13.02 15.58 -5.07
CA PRO A 328 13.72 15.08 -3.90
C PRO A 328 14.75 14.02 -4.28
N ASP A 329 15.89 13.97 -3.60
CA ASP A 329 16.97 13.03 -3.93
C ASP A 329 16.51 11.56 -3.86
N SER A 330 15.62 11.23 -2.93
CA SER A 330 14.99 9.91 -2.82
C SER A 330 14.16 9.52 -4.05
N THR A 331 13.55 10.50 -4.73
CA THR A 331 12.81 10.31 -5.97
C THR A 331 13.77 10.19 -7.15
N LYS A 332 14.83 11.02 -7.19
CA LYS A 332 15.88 10.91 -8.21
C LYS A 332 16.53 9.53 -8.19
N GLU A 333 16.95 9.05 -7.02
CA GLU A 333 17.52 7.72 -6.86
C GLU A 333 16.59 6.61 -7.36
N LEU A 334 15.28 6.75 -7.12
CA LEU A 334 14.30 5.76 -7.55
C LEU A 334 14.09 5.75 -9.06
N LEU A 335 14.02 6.93 -9.70
CA LEU A 335 13.88 7.04 -11.14
C LEU A 335 15.16 6.64 -11.88
N VAL A 336 16.34 6.86 -11.28
CA VAL A 336 17.62 6.33 -11.79
C VAL A 336 17.65 4.81 -11.70
N LYS A 337 17.15 4.20 -10.61
CA LYS A 337 17.01 2.74 -10.51
C LYS A 337 16.01 2.17 -11.51
N GLY A 338 14.91 2.89 -11.78
CA GLY A 338 13.95 2.51 -12.82
C GLY A 338 14.56 2.34 -14.21
N MET A 339 15.66 3.04 -14.51
CA MET A 339 16.44 2.88 -15.75
C MET A 339 17.17 1.55 -15.86
N GLU A 340 17.66 1.04 -14.72
CA GLU A 340 18.51 -0.16 -14.69
C GLU A 340 17.69 -1.44 -14.76
N GLU A 341 16.45 -1.41 -14.30
CA GLU A 341 15.63 -2.62 -14.14
C GLU A 341 14.72 -2.93 -15.33
N GLN A 342 14.62 -2.07 -16.36
CA GLN A 342 13.88 -2.27 -17.64
C GLN A 342 12.45 -2.88 -17.54
N ASN A 343 11.86 -2.93 -16.36
CA ASN A 343 10.70 -3.78 -16.08
C ASN A 343 9.69 -3.14 -15.10
N ASP A 344 9.87 -1.86 -14.78
CA ASP A 344 8.88 -1.07 -14.07
C ASP A 344 8.45 0.09 -14.96
N SER A 345 7.15 0.22 -15.21
CA SER A 345 6.51 1.32 -15.97
C SER A 345 6.70 2.73 -15.38
N LEU A 346 7.67 2.90 -14.46
CA LEU A 346 8.11 4.17 -13.94
C LEU A 346 8.84 4.96 -15.02
N PRO A 347 8.64 6.29 -15.10
CA PRO A 347 9.53 7.12 -15.89
C PRO A 347 10.97 7.04 -15.39
N PHE A 348 11.90 7.35 -16.27
CA PHE A 348 13.29 7.54 -15.93
C PHE A 348 13.75 8.97 -16.17
N LEU A 349 14.85 9.39 -15.52
CA LEU A 349 15.40 10.72 -15.73
C LEU A 349 16.39 10.74 -16.90
N ALA A 350 16.21 11.71 -17.78
CA ALA A 350 17.17 12.04 -18.82
C ALA A 350 17.53 13.53 -18.77
N ARG A 351 18.74 13.86 -19.20
CA ARG A 351 19.21 15.24 -19.29
C ARG A 351 18.97 15.79 -20.68
N ILE A 352 18.40 16.99 -20.78
CA ILE A 352 18.29 17.70 -22.06
C ILE A 352 19.68 18.17 -22.49
N THR A 353 20.13 17.75 -23.67
CA THR A 353 21.42 18.15 -24.25
C THR A 353 21.26 19.18 -25.37
N HIS A 354 20.14 19.15 -26.09
CA HIS A 354 19.83 20.09 -27.15
C HIS A 354 18.32 20.33 -27.25
N ILE A 355 17.94 21.54 -27.63
CA ILE A 355 16.55 21.94 -27.86
C ILE A 355 16.48 22.53 -29.27
N ASP A 356 15.81 21.84 -30.18
CA ASP A 356 15.50 22.36 -31.50
C ASP A 356 14.08 22.94 -31.47
N ALA A 357 13.98 24.25 -31.67
CA ALA A 357 12.72 24.99 -31.61
C ALA A 357 12.16 25.34 -33.00
N ASP A 358 12.66 24.73 -34.08
CA ASP A 358 12.17 24.98 -35.43
C ASP A 358 10.70 24.55 -35.61
N ARG A 359 9.91 25.36 -36.33
CA ARG A 359 8.45 25.19 -36.40
C ARG A 359 8.02 23.90 -37.09
N GLU A 360 8.83 23.33 -37.98
CA GLU A 360 8.48 22.11 -38.71
C GLU A 360 8.97 20.83 -38.03
N ASN A 361 10.15 20.86 -37.38
CA ASN A 361 10.83 19.69 -36.80
C ASN A 361 11.27 19.88 -35.33
N ALA A 362 10.57 20.71 -34.54
CA ALA A 362 10.90 20.92 -33.14
C ALA A 362 10.95 19.61 -32.34
N HIS A 363 12.06 19.40 -31.63
CA HIS A 363 12.31 18.20 -30.84
C HIS A 363 13.26 18.49 -29.67
N LEU A 364 13.27 17.59 -28.69
CA LEU A 364 14.28 17.58 -27.62
C LEU A 364 15.27 16.45 -27.86
N VAL A 365 16.56 16.74 -27.71
CA VAL A 365 17.60 15.71 -27.62
C VAL A 365 17.95 15.51 -26.16
N VAL A 366 17.94 14.26 -25.73
CA VAL A 366 18.14 13.87 -24.33
C VAL A 366 19.20 12.78 -24.21
N SER A 367 19.94 12.78 -23.12
CA SER A 367 20.96 11.78 -22.80
C SER A 367 20.79 11.22 -21.38
N TRP A 368 21.16 9.96 -21.20
CA TRP A 368 21.25 9.28 -19.92
C TRP A 368 22.49 8.37 -19.87
N ASN A 369 22.74 7.71 -18.74
CA ASN A 369 24.00 7.01 -18.47
C ASN A 369 24.43 5.97 -19.53
N HIS A 370 23.48 5.38 -20.26
CA HIS A 370 23.72 4.29 -21.21
C HIS A 370 23.15 4.58 -22.61
N GLY A 371 22.83 5.83 -22.94
CA GLY A 371 22.26 6.17 -24.24
C GLY A 371 21.73 7.58 -24.35
N GLY A 372 21.11 7.87 -25.48
CA GLY A 372 20.39 9.10 -25.73
C GLY A 372 19.28 8.86 -26.75
N GLY A 373 18.43 9.85 -26.92
CA GLY A 373 17.36 9.77 -27.90
C GLY A 373 16.73 11.11 -28.17
N ILE A 374 15.77 11.09 -29.07
CA ILE A 374 15.03 12.27 -29.52
C ILE A 374 13.59 12.13 -29.06
N ILE A 375 13.05 13.20 -28.49
CA ILE A 375 11.63 13.35 -28.19
C ILE A 375 11.05 14.24 -29.28
N ASP A 376 10.41 13.60 -30.24
CA ASP A 376 9.76 14.25 -31.37
C ASP A 376 8.41 14.88 -30.97
N TYR A 377 7.68 15.38 -31.97
CA TYR A 377 6.35 15.94 -31.76
C TYR A 377 5.39 14.98 -31.05
N GLU A 378 5.37 13.69 -31.42
CA GLU A 378 4.48 12.71 -30.81
C GLU A 378 4.86 12.43 -29.36
N GLY A 379 6.16 12.43 -29.05
CA GLY A 379 6.67 12.33 -27.67
C GLY A 379 6.36 13.55 -26.78
N LEU A 380 6.26 14.74 -27.37
CA LEU A 380 5.94 16.00 -26.68
C LEU A 380 4.43 16.25 -26.55
N LYS A 381 3.64 15.79 -27.52
CA LYS A 381 2.24 16.17 -27.72
C LYS A 381 1.35 15.96 -26.48
N PRO A 382 1.35 14.80 -25.78
CA PRO A 382 0.45 14.61 -24.63
C PRO A 382 0.69 15.61 -23.50
N MET A 383 1.97 15.88 -23.21
CA MET A 383 2.35 16.83 -22.17
C MET A 383 2.12 18.28 -22.61
N GLY A 384 2.40 18.58 -23.88
CA GLY A 384 2.11 19.88 -24.48
C GLY A 384 0.61 20.19 -24.50
N GLU A 385 -0.25 19.20 -24.74
CA GLU A 385 -1.70 19.34 -24.70
C GLU A 385 -2.22 19.59 -23.29
N ALA A 386 -1.71 18.85 -22.29
CA ALA A 386 -2.02 19.10 -20.89
C ALA A 386 -1.62 20.54 -20.49
N TRP A 387 -0.42 20.97 -20.87
CA TRP A 387 0.09 22.33 -20.60
C TRP A 387 -0.74 23.41 -21.28
N LEU A 388 -1.15 23.20 -22.53
CA LEU A 388 -1.95 24.18 -23.27
C LEU A 388 -3.36 24.30 -22.69
N LYS A 389 -3.96 23.19 -22.25
CA LYS A 389 -5.27 23.19 -21.58
C LYS A 389 -5.25 23.92 -20.24
N TRP A 390 -4.14 23.83 -19.49
CA TRP A 390 -3.93 24.65 -18.30
C TRP A 390 -3.89 26.14 -18.65
N LYS A 391 -3.21 26.51 -19.75
CA LYS A 391 -2.99 27.91 -20.13
C LYS A 391 -4.21 28.59 -20.78
N LEU A 392 -4.94 27.88 -21.64
CA LEU A 392 -6.00 28.43 -22.50
C LEU A 392 -7.39 27.83 -22.23
N GLY A 393 -7.50 26.87 -21.31
CA GLY A 393 -8.76 26.21 -20.94
C GLY A 393 -8.94 24.83 -21.57
N ALA A 394 -9.95 24.10 -21.07
CA ALA A 394 -10.13 22.67 -21.33
C ALA A 394 -10.30 22.26 -22.81
N TRP A 395 -10.74 23.19 -23.66
CA TRP A 395 -11.01 22.98 -25.08
C TRP A 395 -9.82 23.24 -26.01
N ALA A 396 -8.66 23.64 -25.46
CA ALA A 396 -7.48 23.93 -26.27
C ALA A 396 -6.89 22.65 -26.91
N VAL A 397 -6.44 22.77 -28.17
CA VAL A 397 -5.83 21.70 -28.95
C VAL A 397 -4.37 22.04 -29.26
N PHE A 398 -3.47 21.09 -28.99
CA PHE A 398 -2.04 21.28 -29.16
C PHE A 398 -1.55 20.76 -30.52
N ASP A 399 -1.31 21.69 -31.44
CA ASP A 399 -0.66 21.45 -32.74
C ASP A 399 0.83 21.86 -32.78
N LYS A 400 1.54 21.51 -33.87
CA LYS A 400 2.96 21.84 -34.14
C LYS A 400 3.33 23.31 -33.89
N LYS A 401 2.43 24.26 -34.21
CA LYS A 401 2.64 25.70 -33.98
C LYS A 401 2.88 26.08 -32.51
N HIS A 402 2.40 25.26 -31.57
CA HIS A 402 2.54 25.49 -30.13
C HIS A 402 3.80 24.86 -29.55
N VAL A 403 4.47 23.96 -30.28
CA VAL A 403 5.64 23.22 -29.78
C VAL A 403 6.76 24.19 -29.40
N SER A 404 7.09 25.14 -30.27
CA SER A 404 8.09 26.17 -29.97
C SER A 404 7.76 26.97 -28.70
N ALA A 405 6.47 27.24 -28.42
CA ALA A 405 6.06 27.90 -27.18
C ALA A 405 6.15 26.98 -25.95
N PHE A 406 5.88 25.69 -26.12
CA PHE A 406 6.03 24.69 -25.06
C PHE A 406 7.50 24.42 -24.73
N LEU A 407 8.38 24.41 -25.73
CA LEU A 407 9.82 24.19 -25.55
C LEU A 407 10.51 25.31 -24.75
N LYS A 408 9.92 26.51 -24.67
CA LYS A 408 10.40 27.60 -23.81
C LYS A 408 10.35 27.28 -22.30
N ASN A 409 9.65 26.21 -21.90
CA ASN A 409 9.62 25.76 -20.50
C ASN A 409 10.87 24.95 -20.11
N PHE A 410 11.79 24.68 -21.04
CA PHE A 410 12.95 23.82 -20.85
C PHE A 410 14.25 24.57 -21.14
N HIS A 411 15.32 24.15 -20.47
CA HIS A 411 16.67 24.61 -20.70
C HIS A 411 17.62 23.43 -20.93
N VAL A 412 18.70 23.67 -21.68
CA VAL A 412 19.78 22.69 -21.82
C VAL A 412 20.39 22.44 -20.44
N GLY A 413 20.51 21.18 -20.06
CA GLY A 413 20.96 20.73 -18.74
C GLY A 413 19.85 20.25 -17.81
N ASP A 414 18.59 20.56 -18.10
CA ASP A 414 17.44 20.14 -17.29
C ASP A 414 17.33 18.61 -17.20
N LEU A 415 16.94 18.10 -16.03
CA LEU A 415 16.60 16.70 -15.82
C LEU A 415 15.09 16.51 -15.95
N VAL A 416 14.67 15.74 -16.94
CA VAL A 416 13.25 15.49 -17.24
C VAL A 416 12.90 14.01 -17.13
N PRO A 417 11.74 13.66 -16.55
CA PRO A 417 11.23 12.29 -16.56
C PRO A 417 10.72 11.90 -17.94
N LEU A 418 11.11 10.72 -18.42
CA LEU A 418 10.71 10.16 -19.71
C LEU A 418 10.12 8.76 -19.53
N GLN A 419 9.15 8.41 -20.37
CA GLN A 419 8.65 7.05 -20.50
C GLN A 419 9.03 6.51 -21.88
N GLN A 420 9.42 5.24 -21.93
CA GLN A 420 9.50 4.49 -23.18
C GLN A 420 8.19 3.75 -23.38
N ILE A 421 7.53 4.00 -24.50
CA ILE A 421 6.29 3.32 -24.89
C ILE A 421 6.49 2.69 -26.26
N ALA A 422 6.01 1.46 -26.45
CA ALA A 422 6.03 0.81 -27.76
C ALA A 422 5.26 1.65 -28.79
N SER A 423 5.82 1.80 -29.98
CA SER A 423 5.20 2.55 -31.07
C SER A 423 3.90 1.87 -31.49
N PRO A 424 2.78 2.61 -31.62
CA PRO A 424 1.51 2.04 -32.08
C PRO A 424 1.60 1.41 -33.48
N GLU A 425 2.56 1.86 -34.30
CA GLU A 425 2.77 1.40 -35.67
C GLU A 425 3.71 0.18 -35.77
N ASN A 426 4.57 -0.01 -34.77
CA ASN A 426 5.53 -1.11 -34.74
C ASN A 426 5.93 -1.43 -33.29
N ASN A 427 5.47 -2.56 -32.76
CA ASN A 427 5.78 -2.99 -31.39
C ASN A 427 7.29 -3.18 -31.11
N ASN A 428 8.14 -3.26 -32.14
CA ASN A 428 9.59 -3.36 -31.99
C ASN A 428 10.31 -2.00 -31.88
N GLU A 429 9.60 -0.88 -32.08
CA GLU A 429 10.17 0.46 -31.99
C GLU A 429 9.67 1.15 -30.72
N MET A 430 10.57 1.62 -29.86
CA MET A 430 10.22 2.30 -28.61
C MET A 430 10.29 3.82 -28.81
N LYS A 431 9.18 4.53 -28.59
CA LYS A 431 9.13 5.99 -28.61
C LYS A 431 9.39 6.56 -27.22
N LEU A 432 10.12 7.68 -27.18
CA LEU A 432 10.34 8.46 -25.96
C LEU A 432 9.21 9.46 -25.78
N MET A 433 8.56 9.41 -24.62
CA MET A 433 7.48 10.31 -24.25
C MET A 433 7.88 11.14 -23.05
N LEU A 434 7.65 12.45 -23.15
CA LEU A 434 7.88 13.36 -22.04
C LEU A 434 6.86 13.08 -20.92
N SER A 435 7.35 12.98 -19.69
CA SER A 435 6.55 12.73 -18.50
C SER A 435 6.85 13.75 -17.40
N LYS A 436 6.13 13.66 -16.29
CA LYS A 436 6.33 14.46 -15.08
C LYS A 436 6.11 13.55 -13.87
N VAL A 437 6.88 13.73 -12.80
CA VAL A 437 6.49 13.16 -11.50
C VAL A 437 5.34 14.01 -10.97
N PRO A 438 4.12 13.47 -10.84
CA PRO A 438 2.97 14.28 -10.45
C PRO A 438 3.04 14.63 -8.96
N GLU A 439 2.62 15.85 -8.62
CA GLU A 439 2.28 16.21 -7.23
C GLU A 439 0.90 15.67 -6.87
N LEU A 440 -0.01 15.63 -7.85
CA LEU A 440 -1.28 14.96 -7.75
C LEU A 440 -1.11 13.45 -7.49
N GLU A 441 -1.93 12.92 -6.59
CA GLU A 441 -1.95 11.51 -6.24
C GLU A 441 -3.24 10.85 -6.71
N GLY A 442 -3.21 9.52 -6.86
CA GLY A 442 -4.36 8.73 -7.30
C GLY A 442 -4.41 7.36 -6.65
N GLY A 443 -5.55 6.70 -6.74
CA GLY A 443 -5.73 5.32 -6.32
C GLY A 443 -6.73 4.64 -7.26
N VAL A 444 -6.48 3.39 -7.61
CA VAL A 444 -7.37 2.60 -8.48
C VAL A 444 -7.53 1.21 -7.89
N ALA A 445 -8.78 0.76 -7.81
CA ALA A 445 -9.13 -0.64 -7.53
C ALA A 445 -10.05 -1.13 -8.66
N VAL A 446 -9.74 -2.31 -9.20
CA VAL A 446 -10.52 -2.94 -10.28
C VAL A 446 -11.21 -4.16 -9.71
N PHE A 447 -12.53 -4.22 -9.87
CA PHE A 447 -13.35 -5.34 -9.42
C PHE A 447 -14.00 -6.02 -10.62
N GLN A 448 -14.06 -7.35 -10.59
CA GLN A 448 -14.83 -8.16 -11.52
C GLN A 448 -15.57 -9.22 -10.72
N GLU A 449 -16.90 -9.25 -10.83
CA GLU A 449 -17.75 -10.22 -10.12
C GLU A 449 -17.51 -10.22 -8.59
N GLY A 450 -17.30 -9.03 -8.01
CA GLY A 450 -17.00 -8.86 -6.58
C GLY A 450 -15.56 -9.17 -6.18
N MET A 451 -14.73 -9.69 -7.09
CA MET A 451 -13.34 -10.03 -6.83
C MET A 451 -12.39 -8.89 -7.22
N LEU A 452 -11.43 -8.58 -6.34
CA LEU A 452 -10.40 -7.58 -6.60
C LEU A 452 -9.37 -8.09 -7.63
N LYS A 453 -9.39 -7.52 -8.84
CA LYS A 453 -8.49 -7.90 -9.94
C LYS A 453 -7.21 -7.08 -9.99
N ALA A 454 -7.24 -5.83 -9.54
CA ALA A 454 -6.06 -4.99 -9.44
C ALA A 454 -6.23 -3.91 -8.38
N MET A 455 -5.12 -3.48 -7.78
CA MET A 455 -5.07 -2.43 -6.78
C MET A 455 -3.77 -1.62 -6.92
N VAL A 456 -3.90 -0.31 -7.12
CA VAL A 456 -2.80 0.63 -7.26
C VAL A 456 -3.04 1.81 -6.32
N GLY A 457 -2.15 2.01 -5.36
CA GLY A 457 -2.27 3.03 -4.30
C GLY A 457 -1.65 4.39 -4.63
N GLY A 458 -1.07 4.55 -5.83
CA GLY A 458 -0.47 5.81 -6.28
C GLY A 458 0.60 5.64 -7.36
N PHE A 459 1.21 6.76 -7.77
CA PHE A 459 2.20 6.79 -8.84
C PHE A 459 3.42 5.88 -8.58
N PHE A 460 3.96 5.96 -7.36
CA PHE A 460 5.04 5.09 -6.91
C PHE A 460 4.54 3.74 -6.39
N ASN A 461 3.22 3.61 -6.15
CA ASN A 461 2.56 2.40 -5.68
C ASN A 461 3.21 1.77 -4.43
N ARG A 462 3.57 2.59 -3.44
CA ARG A 462 4.27 2.20 -2.20
C ARG A 462 3.81 3.05 -1.01
N PHE A 463 4.05 2.53 0.20
CA PHE A 463 3.80 3.17 1.50
C PHE A 463 2.32 3.39 1.88
N PHE A 464 1.60 4.28 1.20
CA PHE A 464 0.22 4.63 1.56
C PHE A 464 -0.74 4.19 0.45
N ASN A 465 -1.65 3.27 0.77
CA ASN A 465 -2.55 2.68 -0.22
C ASN A 465 -3.81 3.54 -0.40
N ARG A 466 -3.75 4.51 -1.33
CA ARG A 466 -4.88 5.40 -1.60
C ARG A 466 -6.11 4.70 -2.19
N ALA A 467 -5.97 3.48 -2.71
CA ALA A 467 -7.10 2.73 -3.22
C ALA A 467 -7.99 2.15 -2.11
N ALA A 468 -7.43 1.95 -0.90
CA ALA A 468 -8.15 1.37 0.24
C ALA A 468 -8.27 2.34 1.43
N ASP A 469 -7.20 3.08 1.74
CA ASP A 469 -7.08 3.80 3.02
C ASP A 469 -7.48 5.28 2.95
N ALA A 470 -7.50 5.85 1.74
CA ALA A 470 -7.76 7.28 1.55
C ALA A 470 -9.26 7.59 1.68
N LYS A 471 -9.70 7.97 2.89
CA LYS A 471 -11.05 8.48 3.12
C LYS A 471 -11.26 9.82 2.41
N ARG A 472 -12.22 9.87 1.49
CA ARG A 472 -12.58 11.07 0.70
C ARG A 472 -14.09 11.27 0.70
N GLN A 473 -14.52 12.52 0.55
CA GLN A 473 -15.91 12.82 0.27
C GLN A 473 -16.26 12.27 -1.12
N LEU A 474 -17.39 11.56 -1.24
CA LEU A 474 -17.83 10.93 -2.48
C LEU A 474 -18.26 11.95 -3.56
N GLY A 475 -18.61 13.17 -3.15
CA GLY A 475 -19.21 14.16 -4.03
C GLY A 475 -20.49 13.62 -4.69
N SER A 476 -20.72 13.98 -5.95
CA SER A 476 -21.92 13.57 -6.69
C SER A 476 -22.05 12.06 -6.95
N ILE A 477 -21.02 11.24 -6.64
CA ILE A 477 -21.08 9.77 -6.72
C ILE A 477 -22.13 9.20 -5.74
N PHE A 478 -22.54 9.97 -4.72
CA PHE A 478 -23.61 9.57 -3.80
C PHE A 478 -25.03 9.66 -4.43
N LYS A 479 -25.24 10.52 -5.43
CA LYS A 479 -26.59 10.80 -5.98
C LYS A 479 -27.33 9.57 -6.52
N PRO A 480 -26.68 8.61 -7.22
CA PRO A 480 -27.33 7.35 -7.60
C PRO A 480 -28.02 6.61 -6.45
N ILE A 481 -27.51 6.70 -5.22
CA ILE A 481 -28.15 6.09 -4.04
C ILE A 481 -29.49 6.78 -3.75
N VAL A 482 -29.53 8.12 -3.86
CA VAL A 482 -30.78 8.91 -3.69
C VAL A 482 -31.79 8.54 -4.77
N TYR A 483 -31.38 8.47 -6.03
CA TYR A 483 -32.29 8.09 -7.13
C TYR A 483 -32.78 6.65 -7.02
N THR A 484 -31.92 5.73 -6.57
CA THR A 484 -32.32 4.34 -6.33
C THR A 484 -33.35 4.25 -5.21
N ALA A 485 -33.16 5.01 -4.13
CA ALA A 485 -34.16 5.12 -3.06
C ALA A 485 -35.47 5.71 -3.58
N ALA A 486 -35.42 6.77 -4.40
CA ALA A 486 -36.61 7.36 -5.00
C ALA A 486 -37.43 6.35 -5.82
N LEU A 487 -36.77 5.57 -6.68
CA LEU A 487 -37.43 4.50 -7.46
C LEU A 487 -38.11 3.45 -6.57
N GLN A 488 -37.47 3.08 -5.45
CA GLN A 488 -38.07 2.17 -4.47
C GLN A 488 -39.27 2.79 -3.74
N LEU A 489 -39.30 4.11 -3.64
CA LEU A 489 -40.35 4.90 -2.98
C LEU A 489 -41.36 5.47 -3.99
N LYS A 490 -41.60 4.75 -5.09
CA LYS A 490 -42.63 5.01 -6.12
C LYS A 490 -42.43 6.25 -7.00
N TRP A 491 -41.25 6.87 -6.98
CA TRP A 491 -40.89 7.86 -7.99
C TRP A 491 -40.62 7.18 -9.35
N ASN A 492 -40.93 7.88 -10.43
CA ASN A 492 -40.65 7.50 -11.81
C ASN A 492 -39.53 8.37 -12.41
N THR A 493 -38.80 7.82 -13.38
CA THR A 493 -37.77 8.53 -14.14
C THR A 493 -38.24 9.80 -14.85
N LEU A 494 -39.52 9.90 -15.18
CA LEU A 494 -40.11 11.07 -15.84
C LEU A 494 -40.70 12.10 -14.86
N ASP A 495 -40.70 11.81 -13.55
CA ASP A 495 -41.29 12.71 -12.57
C ASP A 495 -40.55 14.06 -12.57
N PRO A 496 -41.29 15.18 -12.53
CA PRO A 496 -40.70 16.50 -12.53
C PRO A 496 -40.11 16.82 -11.16
N LEU A 497 -38.84 17.21 -11.14
CA LEU A 497 -38.12 17.69 -9.98
C LEU A 497 -37.89 19.20 -10.10
N GLN A 498 -38.04 19.92 -8.98
CA GLN A 498 -37.72 21.35 -8.92
C GLN A 498 -36.20 21.54 -8.97
N ASN A 499 -35.72 22.36 -9.89
CA ASN A 499 -34.31 22.66 -10.11
C ASN A 499 -34.00 24.15 -9.87
N ILE A 500 -34.64 24.71 -8.85
CA ILE A 500 -34.47 26.10 -8.42
C ILE A 500 -33.75 26.17 -7.07
N ARG A 501 -33.16 27.33 -6.77
CA ARG A 501 -32.62 27.58 -5.44
C ARG A 501 -33.76 27.75 -4.46
N ASP A 502 -33.69 27.00 -3.37
CA ASP A 502 -34.70 27.00 -2.33
C ASP A 502 -34.08 26.75 -0.95
N VAL A 503 -34.91 26.83 0.08
CA VAL A 503 -34.54 26.55 1.48
C VAL A 503 -35.04 25.19 1.89
N PHE A 504 -34.15 24.40 2.48
CA PHE A 504 -34.50 23.12 3.06
C PHE A 504 -34.23 23.15 4.55
N GLN A 505 -35.24 22.85 5.36
CA GLN A 505 -35.09 22.77 6.80
C GLN A 505 -34.63 21.38 7.20
N PHE A 506 -33.53 21.30 7.95
CA PHE A 506 -33.07 20.07 8.55
C PHE A 506 -32.85 20.30 10.04
N GLN A 507 -33.76 19.76 10.85
CA GLN A 507 -33.82 20.02 12.29
C GLN A 507 -33.92 21.53 12.57
N ASN A 508 -32.91 22.12 13.23
CA ASN A 508 -32.86 23.55 13.54
C ASN A 508 -31.98 24.36 12.55
N THR A 509 -31.59 23.76 11.42
CA THR A 509 -30.67 24.36 10.45
C THR A 509 -31.33 24.50 9.09
N ALA A 510 -31.28 25.71 8.53
CA ALA A 510 -31.65 25.95 7.14
C ALA A 510 -30.45 25.64 6.23
N TYR A 511 -30.70 24.88 5.16
CA TYR A 511 -29.73 24.56 4.13
C TYR A 511 -30.17 25.14 2.78
N MET A 512 -29.26 25.85 2.11
CA MET A 512 -29.50 26.50 0.82
C MET A 512 -28.46 26.03 -0.20
N PRO A 513 -28.78 25.00 -1.01
CA PRO A 513 -27.83 24.46 -1.96
C PRO A 513 -27.51 25.47 -3.08
N ARG A 514 -26.26 25.46 -3.54
CA ARG A 514 -25.80 26.21 -4.70
C ARG A 514 -25.56 25.26 -5.88
N PRO A 515 -26.03 25.60 -7.10
CA PRO A 515 -25.72 24.78 -8.26
C PRO A 515 -24.25 25.00 -8.67
N ASP A 516 -23.66 23.98 -9.29
CA ASP A 516 -22.31 24.03 -9.85
C ASP A 516 -22.27 24.64 -11.28
N HIS A 517 -23.43 24.87 -11.88
CA HIS A 517 -23.62 25.50 -13.17
C HIS A 517 -24.95 26.27 -13.21
N VAL A 518 -25.22 27.01 -14.30
CA VAL A 518 -26.51 27.70 -14.48
C VAL A 518 -27.57 26.66 -14.90
N PRO A 519 -28.66 26.46 -14.13
CA PRO A 519 -29.72 25.54 -14.50
C PRO A 519 -30.34 25.91 -15.85
N GLN A 520 -30.56 24.92 -16.72
CA GLN A 520 -31.19 25.16 -18.03
C GLN A 520 -32.72 25.34 -17.94
N SER A 521 -33.31 24.86 -16.86
CA SER A 521 -34.75 24.89 -16.61
C SER A 521 -35.00 24.88 -15.10
N GLU A 522 -36.09 25.53 -14.68
CA GLU A 522 -36.57 25.51 -13.29
C GLU A 522 -37.14 24.16 -12.87
N LYS A 523 -37.54 23.31 -13.82
CA LYS A 523 -37.98 21.93 -13.59
C LYS A 523 -37.31 20.99 -14.56
N VAL A 524 -36.89 19.82 -14.07
CA VAL A 524 -36.23 18.77 -14.86
C VAL A 524 -36.77 17.41 -14.49
N SER A 525 -36.74 16.43 -15.40
CA SER A 525 -37.11 15.06 -15.04
C SER A 525 -36.07 14.42 -14.12
N MET A 526 -36.46 13.41 -13.34
CA MET A 526 -35.51 12.65 -12.51
C MET A 526 -34.38 12.03 -13.34
N ALA A 527 -34.68 11.52 -14.54
CA ALA A 527 -33.68 11.02 -15.47
C ALA A 527 -32.68 12.12 -15.90
N TRP A 528 -33.17 13.33 -16.22
CA TRP A 528 -32.29 14.44 -16.56
C TRP A 528 -31.39 14.82 -15.38
N ALA A 529 -31.97 14.97 -14.19
CA ALA A 529 -31.24 15.32 -12.99
C ALA A 529 -30.10 14.32 -12.70
N GLY A 530 -30.37 13.02 -12.84
CA GLY A 530 -29.37 11.98 -12.67
C GLY A 530 -28.27 12.01 -13.73
N VAL A 531 -28.62 12.19 -15.00
CA VAL A 531 -27.65 12.23 -16.11
C VAL A 531 -26.78 13.49 -16.09
N LYS A 532 -27.36 14.65 -15.78
CA LYS A 532 -26.64 15.93 -15.73
C LYS A 532 -26.05 16.23 -14.36
N SER A 533 -26.32 15.39 -13.36
CA SER A 533 -25.89 15.60 -11.98
C SER A 533 -26.35 16.96 -11.45
N GLU A 534 -27.63 17.29 -11.63
CA GLU A 534 -28.23 18.55 -11.16
C GLU A 534 -28.24 18.59 -9.63
N ASN A 535 -27.55 19.55 -9.01
CA ASN A 535 -27.46 19.64 -7.55
C ASN A 535 -28.80 19.97 -6.90
N LEU A 536 -29.52 20.98 -7.41
CA LEU A 536 -30.74 21.50 -6.81
C LEU A 536 -31.86 20.45 -6.87
N ALA A 537 -32.10 19.88 -8.05
CA ALA A 537 -33.06 18.79 -8.24
C ALA A 537 -32.78 17.55 -7.37
N THR A 538 -31.50 17.21 -7.14
CA THR A 538 -31.17 16.06 -6.27
C THR A 538 -31.49 16.35 -4.81
N VAL A 539 -31.17 17.56 -4.31
CA VAL A 539 -31.48 17.94 -2.92
C VAL A 539 -32.99 18.00 -2.73
N TRP A 540 -33.71 18.57 -3.70
CA TRP A 540 -35.17 18.59 -3.69
C TRP A 540 -35.75 17.17 -3.64
N LEU A 541 -35.30 16.27 -4.51
CA LEU A 541 -35.74 14.88 -4.50
C LEU A 541 -35.44 14.19 -3.15
N ALA A 542 -34.24 14.41 -2.59
CA ALA A 542 -33.87 13.86 -1.29
C ALA A 542 -34.82 14.31 -0.16
N TYR A 543 -35.28 15.56 -0.23
CA TYR A 543 -36.22 16.13 0.73
C TYR A 543 -37.65 15.55 0.57
N HIS A 544 -38.05 15.25 -0.66
CA HIS A 544 -39.40 14.77 -1.01
C HIS A 544 -39.50 13.25 -1.20
N LEU A 545 -38.48 12.46 -0.82
CA LEU A 545 -38.42 11.02 -1.12
C LEU A 545 -39.70 10.24 -0.76
N THR A 546 -40.39 10.65 0.31
CA THR A 546 -41.56 9.94 0.84
C THR A 546 -42.91 10.47 0.34
N ASP A 547 -42.94 11.50 -0.50
CA ASP A 547 -44.18 12.19 -0.89
C ASP A 547 -45.16 11.32 -1.69
N HIS A 548 -44.67 10.27 -2.35
CA HIS A 548 -45.48 9.33 -3.12
C HIS A 548 -45.99 8.13 -2.30
N LEU A 549 -45.67 8.07 -0.99
CA LEU A 549 -46.10 6.98 -0.12
C LEU A 549 -47.45 7.26 0.52
N ASN A 550 -48.26 6.23 0.70
CA ASN A 550 -49.39 6.32 1.62
C ASN A 550 -48.95 6.14 3.08
N LEU A 551 -49.83 6.45 4.04
CA LEU A 551 -49.51 6.40 5.47
C LEU A 551 -49.08 5.01 5.96
N SER A 552 -49.61 3.93 5.38
CA SER A 552 -49.24 2.55 5.74
C SER A 552 -47.80 2.25 5.30
N GLU A 553 -47.45 2.61 4.08
CA GLU A 553 -46.11 2.46 3.52
C GLU A 553 -45.09 3.32 4.26
N PHE A 554 -45.44 4.57 4.55
CA PHE A 554 -44.60 5.47 5.35
C PHE A 554 -44.31 4.88 6.75
N ARG A 555 -45.31 4.28 7.40
CA ARG A 555 -45.12 3.58 8.69
C ARG A 555 -44.16 2.41 8.57
N GLN A 556 -44.26 1.61 7.51
CA GLN A 556 -43.32 0.50 7.28
C GLN A 556 -41.88 1.00 7.10
N ILE A 557 -41.68 2.09 6.34
CA ILE A 557 -40.36 2.70 6.17
C ILE A 557 -39.82 3.20 7.52
N THR A 558 -40.63 3.94 8.29
CA THR A 558 -40.20 4.44 9.60
C THR A 558 -39.84 3.29 10.55
N GLU A 559 -40.57 2.18 10.56
CA GLU A 559 -40.19 0.97 11.30
C GLU A 559 -38.87 0.38 10.81
N LEU A 560 -38.68 0.25 9.49
CA LEU A 560 -37.48 -0.32 8.88
C LEU A 560 -36.22 0.49 9.19
N VAL A 561 -36.31 1.82 9.15
CA VAL A 561 -35.18 2.71 9.49
C VAL A 561 -35.05 2.94 11.00
N GLY A 562 -35.87 2.27 11.82
CA GLY A 562 -35.83 2.35 13.28
C GLY A 562 -36.37 3.66 13.85
N LEU A 563 -37.07 4.47 13.05
CA LEU A 563 -37.76 5.68 13.48
C LEU A 563 -39.17 5.43 14.01
N GLY A 564 -39.75 4.25 13.78
CA GLY A 564 -41.05 3.85 14.34
C GLY A 564 -40.98 3.54 15.84
N ARG A 565 -42.12 3.63 16.54
CA ARG A 565 -42.24 3.24 17.95
C ARG A 565 -42.21 1.71 18.08
N ARG A 566 -41.40 1.19 19.02
CA ARG A 566 -41.31 -0.26 19.27
C ARG A 566 -42.48 -0.75 20.13
N LYS A 567 -42.81 -2.04 20.02
CA LYS A 567 -43.96 -2.66 20.71
C LYS A 567 -43.85 -2.61 22.24
N ASP A 568 -42.64 -2.70 22.75
CA ASP A 568 -42.25 -2.72 24.16
C ASP A 568 -41.85 -1.33 24.70
N GLU A 569 -41.97 -0.29 23.88
CA GLU A 569 -41.51 1.06 24.19
C GLU A 569 -42.70 1.97 24.53
N SER A 570 -42.66 2.66 25.68
CA SER A 570 -43.63 3.71 26.00
C SER A 570 -43.46 4.93 25.07
N TYR A 571 -44.47 5.77 24.94
CA TYR A 571 -44.36 6.98 24.11
C TYR A 571 -43.26 7.93 24.60
N SER A 572 -43.02 8.00 25.91
CA SER A 572 -41.92 8.81 26.48
C SER A 572 -40.56 8.28 26.06
N GLN A 573 -40.35 6.96 26.19
CA GLN A 573 -39.10 6.31 25.78
C GLN A 573 -38.86 6.43 24.27
N TYR A 574 -39.93 6.30 23.46
CA TYR A 574 -39.88 6.54 22.02
C TYR A 574 -39.39 7.96 21.70
N ARG A 575 -40.00 8.98 22.32
CA ARG A 575 -39.61 10.38 22.12
C ARG A 575 -38.16 10.63 22.54
N GLU A 576 -37.74 10.11 23.68
CA GLU A 576 -36.36 10.22 24.16
C GLU A 576 -35.38 9.54 23.20
N ARG A 577 -35.68 8.32 22.73
CA ARG A 577 -34.83 7.62 21.77
C ARG A 577 -34.69 8.37 20.45
N ILE A 578 -35.79 8.87 19.89
CA ILE A 578 -35.77 9.60 18.62
C ILE A 578 -35.01 10.93 18.76
N ARG A 579 -35.22 11.65 19.86
CA ARG A 579 -34.47 12.86 20.19
C ARG A 579 -32.98 12.58 20.36
N ASP A 580 -32.61 11.62 21.21
CA ASP A 580 -31.23 11.45 21.66
C ASP A 580 -30.38 10.69 20.62
N ARG A 581 -30.99 9.79 19.84
CA ARG A 581 -30.27 9.01 18.81
C ARG A 581 -30.24 9.71 17.45
N HIS A 582 -31.31 10.42 17.09
CA HIS A 582 -31.48 10.99 15.75
C HIS A 582 -31.55 12.52 15.72
N GLY A 583 -31.58 13.19 16.89
CA GLY A 583 -31.65 14.65 16.96
C GLY A 583 -33.00 15.23 16.51
N VAL A 584 -34.02 14.39 16.28
CA VAL A 584 -35.32 14.83 15.79
C VAL A 584 -36.16 15.32 16.97
N VAL A 585 -36.42 16.63 16.99
CA VAL A 585 -37.25 17.29 18.00
C VAL A 585 -38.48 17.85 17.29
N VAL A 586 -39.67 17.32 17.64
CA VAL A 586 -40.92 17.93 17.19
C VAL A 586 -41.24 19.09 18.14
N ASN A 587 -41.19 20.31 17.61
CA ASN A 587 -41.63 21.53 18.27
C ASN A 587 -42.85 22.13 17.53
N GLU A 588 -43.42 23.19 18.10
CA GLU A 588 -44.61 23.84 17.54
C GLU A 588 -44.35 24.41 16.13
N ASP A 589 -43.18 25.01 15.90
CA ASP A 589 -42.80 25.57 14.60
C ASP A 589 -42.73 24.49 13.51
N THR A 590 -42.11 23.33 13.80
CA THR A 590 -42.02 22.20 12.86
C THR A 590 -43.41 21.62 12.57
N LEU A 591 -44.29 21.55 13.57
CA LEU A 591 -45.66 21.09 13.37
C LEU A 591 -46.44 22.07 12.48
N MET A 592 -46.31 23.38 12.74
CA MET A 592 -46.98 24.41 11.95
C MET A 592 -46.44 24.51 10.53
N ASP A 593 -45.13 24.30 10.34
CA ASP A 593 -44.51 24.20 9.01
C ASP A 593 -45.07 23.02 8.22
N ALA A 594 -45.17 21.84 8.83
CA ALA A 594 -45.79 20.67 8.20
C ALA A 594 -47.26 20.89 7.85
N VAL A 595 -48.04 21.50 8.75
CA VAL A 595 -49.45 21.87 8.50
C VAL A 595 -49.55 22.90 7.37
N PHE A 596 -48.64 23.88 7.33
CA PHE A 596 -48.61 24.90 6.29
C PHE A 596 -48.29 24.32 4.91
N GLU A 597 -47.32 23.42 4.81
CA GLU A 597 -47.01 22.72 3.55
C GLU A 597 -48.17 21.85 3.06
N GLU A 598 -48.87 21.15 3.96
CA GLU A 598 -50.07 20.39 3.57
C GLU A 598 -51.19 21.31 3.10
N SER A 599 -51.39 22.44 3.78
CA SER A 599 -52.38 23.45 3.39
C SER A 599 -52.07 24.06 2.01
N LYS A 600 -50.79 24.24 1.66
CA LYS A 600 -50.39 24.70 0.32
C LYS A 600 -50.83 23.72 -0.77
N LYS A 601 -50.68 22.41 -0.54
CA LYS A 601 -51.09 21.36 -1.47
C LYS A 601 -52.61 21.33 -1.68
N GLU A 602 -53.38 21.49 -0.61
CA GLU A 602 -54.84 21.55 -0.71
C GLU A 602 -55.29 22.77 -1.54
N VAL A 603 -54.68 23.92 -1.31
CA VAL A 603 -55.02 25.18 -1.99
C VAL A 603 -54.55 25.21 -3.45
N GLU A 604 -53.49 24.50 -3.82
CA GLU A 604 -52.97 24.45 -5.20
C GLU A 604 -54.05 24.05 -6.21
N SER A 605 -54.88 23.05 -5.88
CA SER A 605 -55.97 22.62 -6.76
C SER A 605 -56.97 23.76 -7.01
N ASP A 606 -57.38 24.45 -5.96
CA ASP A 606 -58.33 25.57 -6.06
C ASP A 606 -57.75 26.75 -6.85
N VAL A 607 -56.44 27.02 -6.70
CA VAL A 607 -55.73 28.08 -7.44
C VAL A 607 -55.68 27.77 -8.94
N ILE A 608 -55.43 26.51 -9.31
CA ILE A 608 -55.44 26.05 -10.70
C ILE A 608 -56.86 26.18 -11.28
N PHE A 609 -57.87 25.63 -10.61
CA PHE A 609 -59.26 25.72 -11.10
C PHE A 609 -59.81 27.14 -11.13
N GLY A 610 -59.30 28.02 -10.26
CA GLY A 610 -59.63 29.44 -10.21
C GLY A 610 -58.97 30.29 -11.29
N GLY A 611 -58.04 29.75 -12.08
CA GLY A 611 -57.34 30.46 -13.15
C GLY A 611 -56.22 31.40 -12.68
N TYR A 612 -55.73 31.23 -11.45
CA TYR A 612 -54.67 32.07 -10.85
C TYR A 612 -53.29 31.41 -10.90
N GLU A 613 -52.97 30.77 -12.03
CA GLU A 613 -51.74 29.98 -12.20
C GLU A 613 -50.46 30.79 -11.99
N GLU A 614 -50.48 32.10 -12.28
CA GLU A 614 -49.33 33.00 -12.07
C GLU A 614 -48.89 33.10 -10.59
N ILE A 615 -49.81 32.84 -9.65
CA ILE A 615 -49.54 32.93 -8.21
C ILE A 615 -48.92 31.62 -7.67
N LEU A 616 -49.11 30.49 -8.37
CA LEU A 616 -48.62 29.18 -7.92
C LEU A 616 -47.11 29.15 -7.69
N ASN A 617 -46.34 29.85 -8.53
CA ASN A 617 -44.89 29.90 -8.36
C ASN A 617 -44.50 30.62 -7.06
N ASN A 618 -45.22 31.67 -6.68
CA ASN A 618 -45.00 32.35 -5.40
C ASN A 618 -45.48 31.50 -4.23
N LEU A 619 -46.66 30.87 -4.34
CA LEU A 619 -47.24 30.00 -3.31
C LEU A 619 -46.28 28.85 -2.99
N ASN A 620 -45.77 28.17 -4.01
CA ASN A 620 -44.86 27.03 -3.85
C ASN A 620 -43.54 27.41 -3.16
N ARG A 621 -43.07 28.65 -3.36
CA ARG A 621 -41.84 29.18 -2.75
C ARG A 621 -42.04 29.74 -1.34
N LEU A 622 -43.29 29.88 -0.85
CA LEU A 622 -43.54 30.32 0.51
C LEU A 622 -43.13 29.25 1.51
N HIS A 623 -42.46 29.67 2.57
CA HIS A 623 -42.07 28.82 3.71
C HIS A 623 -42.72 29.37 4.98
N PHE A 624 -43.14 28.50 5.91
CA PHE A 624 -43.81 28.94 7.13
C PHE A 624 -42.92 29.90 7.92
N ASN A 625 -41.70 29.47 8.26
CA ASN A 625 -40.75 30.27 9.03
C ASN A 625 -39.34 30.17 8.44
N ILE A 626 -38.70 31.32 8.19
CA ILE A 626 -37.31 31.40 7.74
C ILE A 626 -36.54 32.23 8.77
N ASP A 627 -35.52 31.62 9.36
CA ASP A 627 -34.64 32.27 10.32
C ASP A 627 -33.72 33.29 9.63
N SER A 628 -34.09 34.57 9.70
CA SER A 628 -33.36 35.65 9.04
C SER A 628 -31.96 35.91 9.62
N GLU A 629 -31.68 35.47 10.84
CA GLU A 629 -30.36 35.65 11.45
C GLU A 629 -29.31 34.72 10.83
N LYS A 630 -29.76 33.63 10.19
CA LYS A 630 -28.91 32.69 9.46
C LYS A 630 -28.69 33.08 7.99
N LEU A 631 -29.31 34.17 7.54
CA LEU A 631 -29.19 34.67 6.16
C LEU A 631 -28.20 35.82 6.07
N ASN A 632 -27.34 35.78 5.06
CA ASN A 632 -26.59 36.93 4.62
C ASN A 632 -27.44 37.77 3.66
N LEU A 633 -28.28 38.64 4.22
CA LEU A 633 -29.20 39.52 3.47
C LEU A 633 -28.52 40.50 2.49
N LYS A 634 -27.17 40.54 2.45
CA LYS A 634 -26.41 41.27 1.43
C LYS A 634 -26.33 40.51 0.10
N GLU A 635 -26.48 39.19 0.12
CA GLU A 635 -26.57 38.39 -1.10
C GLU A 635 -27.98 38.53 -1.71
N PRO A 636 -28.12 38.98 -2.97
CA PRO A 636 -29.42 39.22 -3.58
C PRO A 636 -30.34 38.00 -3.58
N GLU A 637 -29.78 36.79 -3.73
CA GLU A 637 -30.53 35.54 -3.78
C GLU A 637 -31.12 35.18 -2.41
N GLU A 638 -30.34 35.30 -1.33
CA GLU A 638 -30.82 35.04 0.04
C GLU A 638 -31.83 36.11 0.50
N LEU A 639 -31.66 37.36 0.04
CA LEU A 639 -32.67 38.40 0.24
C LEU A 639 -33.99 38.05 -0.44
N GLN A 640 -33.97 37.51 -1.67
CA GLN A 640 -35.17 37.06 -2.34
C GLN A 640 -35.84 35.90 -1.60
N ILE A 641 -35.07 34.92 -1.15
CA ILE A 641 -35.57 33.82 -0.33
C ILE A 641 -36.25 34.31 0.96
N SER A 642 -35.62 35.24 1.68
CA SER A 642 -36.18 35.84 2.91
C SER A 642 -37.55 36.51 2.67
N ARG A 643 -37.82 36.99 1.44
CA ARG A 643 -39.12 37.59 1.10
C ARG A 643 -40.27 36.60 1.13
N PHE A 644 -39.99 35.30 0.98
CA PHE A 644 -40.98 34.24 0.98
C PHE A 644 -41.27 33.63 2.37
N SER A 645 -40.84 34.28 3.45
CA SER A 645 -41.25 33.88 4.81
C SER A 645 -42.68 34.30 5.12
N PHE A 646 -43.56 33.32 5.36
CA PHE A 646 -44.95 33.56 5.73
C PHE A 646 -45.09 34.29 7.07
N THR A 647 -44.37 33.86 8.12
CA THR A 647 -44.38 34.54 9.43
C THR A 647 -43.96 36.02 9.31
N ARG A 648 -42.97 36.34 8.48
CA ARG A 648 -42.55 37.72 8.19
C ARG A 648 -43.64 38.49 7.47
N LEU A 649 -44.23 37.92 6.41
CA LEU A 649 -45.29 38.55 5.63
C LEU A 649 -46.54 38.81 6.49
N GLN A 650 -46.92 37.86 7.34
CA GLN A 650 -48.05 38.01 8.26
C GLN A 650 -47.81 39.12 9.28
N LYS A 651 -46.62 39.18 9.90
CA LYS A 651 -46.24 40.27 10.81
C LYS A 651 -46.25 41.62 10.11
N LEU A 652 -45.74 41.69 8.89
CA LEU A 652 -45.76 42.91 8.08
C LEU A 652 -47.20 43.35 7.79
N ASN A 653 -48.07 42.42 7.39
CA ASN A 653 -49.48 42.69 7.12
C ASN A 653 -50.22 43.20 8.37
N GLN A 654 -50.04 42.55 9.52
CA GLN A 654 -50.61 42.99 10.80
C GLN A 654 -50.14 44.39 11.18
N ARG A 655 -48.85 44.69 11.00
CA ARG A 655 -48.29 46.02 11.24
C ARG A 655 -48.91 47.06 10.31
N MET A 656 -48.99 46.78 9.01
CA MET A 656 -49.61 47.68 8.03
C MET A 656 -51.09 47.91 8.33
N ALA A 657 -51.85 46.87 8.68
CA ALA A 657 -53.25 46.99 9.08
C ALA A 657 -53.39 47.87 10.34
N GLY A 658 -52.50 47.71 11.32
CA GLY A 658 -52.47 48.56 12.51
C GLY A 658 -52.09 50.02 12.22
N GLU A 659 -51.13 50.26 11.33
CA GLU A 659 -50.78 51.61 10.88
C GLU A 659 -51.91 52.26 10.06
N PHE A 660 -52.58 51.50 9.19
CA PHE A 660 -53.74 51.96 8.43
C PHE A 660 -54.93 52.31 9.34
N GLN A 661 -55.20 51.50 10.36
CA GLN A 661 -56.21 51.81 11.39
C GLN A 661 -55.88 53.06 12.21
N LYS A 662 -54.59 53.35 12.43
CA LYS A 662 -54.15 54.60 13.08
C LYS A 662 -54.35 55.82 12.18
N ILE A 663 -54.07 55.67 10.89
CA ILE A 663 -54.25 56.75 9.89
C ILE A 663 -55.74 57.03 9.64
N THR A 664 -56.61 56.02 9.64
CA THR A 664 -58.07 56.18 9.43
C THR A 664 -58.84 56.61 10.68
N ARG A 665 -58.19 56.67 11.86
CA ARG A 665 -58.75 57.20 13.11
C ARG A 665 -58.31 58.64 13.42
N LEU A 666 -57.39 59.20 12.64
CA LEU A 666 -57.08 60.63 12.57
C LEU A 666 -57.98 61.28 11.51
#